data_AF-A0AAC9N133-F1
#
_entry.id   AF-A0AAC9N133-F1
#
_cell.length_a   1.000
_cell.length_b   1.000
_cell.length_c   1.000
_cell.angle_alpha   90.00
_cell.angle_beta   90.00
_cell.angle_gamma   90.00
#
_symmetry.space_group_name_H-M   'P 1'
#
loop_
_entity.id
_entity.type
_entity.pdbx_description
1 polymer ?
#
loop_
_entity_poly.entity_id
_entity_poly.type
_entity_poly.pdbx_seq_one_letter_code
_entity_poly.pdbx_strand_id
1 'polypeptide(L)'
;MHSSRMPRRTGSALTLLFVLAGTTLTSVPAGAQQPAAETDLDARTCLSTANIFTHGFDRSLWLAEQQDVLSDTPSWGPDTRLTPNWSGPPIGLPDGGVLQAYPNGQLWYLELEDRAWKPNPNGRRYRIIDEDGWARWTQSANRDLITADSQGMVFAVDADGALTVSQPDRRDDSWPVYREVIDTGWEQYDLIFAAGDGVLYARKPDDTLLRFQYHHGSQRWLEYAQPAGGSWDHSHLFSIGADLVYGVDESTGNLVGYRWDRNTDGWETGANFEKLIGTGWSGYRDITADGATCTYDSTAVPSAPTPENDRSHATSMIEGSDGLIRIYFNESSGRLLEALQSYPDDPTRFIYTIPDRDRRFAGQPSALRSADGEIHRLAHGTDSTTWQVTRDDEWGFTSLGGWTPGPAQLVETADQTVAAIAVSEDGGLLYRELGSTGWRLIGGSDLTSDFGVVAADQRIYVVARDSQGTLQFTTIEDGVATAWITLPGTGFGGKPSLVVDSAGKLRVFARGPDARIHELREETLDAGWSAVGEGREFTGSPATVIRNGDRVTVVARGSDDYLWVAVQDLFDNTKYGEWTQLVDSRTGTAYPTSTDAAVLRNSDGYLLINFVGFADELYVYRSAYPDTGPLAQSQSLSEGDEPNTDPLAEFDGHAVTLTETG
;
A
#
# COMPACT_ATOMS: atom_id res chain seq x y z
N MET A 1 28.87 78.65 23.99
CA MET A 1 27.67 79.39 24.46
C MET A 1 26.45 78.57 24.06
N HIS A 2 25.60 78.29 25.05
CA HIS A 2 24.32 77.55 25.08
C HIS A 2 23.84 76.74 23.86
N SER A 3 23.66 75.41 24.07
CA SER A 3 22.72 74.53 23.35
C SER A 3 22.41 73.32 24.27
N SER A 4 21.30 73.35 25.02
CA SER A 4 20.04 72.55 24.83
C SER A 4 20.15 71.08 25.30
N ARG A 5 20.06 70.79 26.61
CA ARG A 5 18.88 70.30 27.38
C ARG A 5 17.84 69.42 26.65
N MET A 6 17.63 68.25 27.27
CA MET A 6 16.68 67.15 27.00
C MET A 6 15.22 67.58 26.73
N PRO A 7 14.45 66.79 25.96
CA PRO A 7 13.04 67.05 25.71
C PRO A 7 12.10 66.40 26.74
N ARG A 8 10.91 67.01 26.84
CA ARG A 8 9.75 66.71 27.69
C ARG A 8 8.74 65.76 27.01
N ARG A 9 8.11 64.92 27.85
CA ARG A 9 6.70 64.44 27.93
C ARG A 9 5.78 64.44 26.69
N THR A 10 5.07 63.30 26.52
CA THR A 10 3.59 63.10 26.42
C THR A 10 3.30 61.64 26.90
N GLY A 11 2.49 61.36 27.94
CA GLY A 11 1.01 61.18 28.01
C GLY A 11 0.60 59.75 27.59
N SER A 12 -0.17 58.88 28.26
CA SER A 12 -1.17 58.95 29.34
C SER A 12 -1.43 57.53 29.92
N ALA A 13 -1.49 57.35 31.24
CA ALA A 13 -2.67 57.01 32.08
C ALA A 13 -3.13 55.53 32.10
N LEU A 14 -2.72 54.84 33.17
CA LEU A 14 -3.16 53.52 33.65
C LEU A 14 -4.39 53.73 34.57
N THR A 15 -5.45 52.93 34.43
CA THR A 15 -6.56 52.87 35.41
C THR A 15 -6.74 51.42 35.85
N LEU A 16 -6.35 51.13 37.11
CA LEU A 16 -6.67 49.90 37.82
C LEU A 16 -8.08 50.02 38.42
N LEU A 17 -8.92 49.00 38.22
CA LEU A 17 -10.15 48.81 38.99
C LEU A 17 -9.98 47.60 39.92
N PHE A 18 -10.05 47.84 41.22
CA PHE A 18 -10.21 46.82 42.26
C PHE A 18 -11.71 46.57 42.48
N VAL A 19 -12.13 45.30 42.48
CA VAL A 19 -13.39 44.87 43.09
C VAL A 19 -13.10 43.64 43.96
N LEU A 20 -13.31 43.79 45.28
CA LEU A 20 -13.41 42.70 46.23
C LEU A 20 -14.75 41.98 46.05
N ALA A 21 -14.75 40.65 46.00
CA ALA A 21 -15.92 39.83 46.29
C ALA A 21 -15.51 38.62 47.14
N GLY A 22 -16.27 38.39 48.21
CA GLY A 22 -15.92 37.55 49.35
C GLY A 22 -15.93 36.04 49.09
N THR A 23 -15.06 35.36 49.83
CA THR A 23 -14.99 33.90 49.92
C THR A 23 -16.18 33.36 50.71
N THR A 24 -17.10 32.69 50.03
CA THR A 24 -17.97 31.68 50.65
C THR A 24 -17.27 30.33 50.45
N LEU A 25 -16.96 29.65 51.56
CA LEU A 25 -16.49 28.26 51.54
C LEU A 25 -17.69 27.36 51.26
N THR A 26 -17.87 27.00 49.99
CA THR A 26 -18.68 25.83 49.62
C THR A 26 -17.78 24.61 49.62
N SER A 27 -18.10 23.64 50.47
CA SER A 27 -17.52 22.30 50.41
C SER A 27 -17.99 21.64 49.12
N VAL A 28 -17.07 21.48 48.17
CA VAL A 28 -17.29 20.68 46.96
C VAL A 28 -17.28 19.20 47.40
N PRO A 29 -18.32 18.41 47.10
CA PRO A 29 -18.24 16.97 47.29
C PRO A 29 -17.15 16.44 46.36
N ALA A 30 -16.30 15.54 46.86
CA ALA A 30 -15.28 14.87 46.07
C ALA A 30 -15.94 14.19 44.86
N GLY A 31 -15.83 14.83 43.69
CA GLY A 31 -16.19 14.24 42.41
C GLY A 31 -15.19 13.15 42.08
N ALA A 32 -15.69 12.03 41.55
CA ALA A 32 -14.90 10.89 41.13
C ALA A 32 -13.70 11.34 40.28
N GLN A 33 -12.49 11.07 40.79
CA GLN A 33 -11.29 11.11 39.96
C GLN A 33 -11.43 10.00 38.92
N GLN A 34 -11.45 10.40 37.66
CA GLN A 34 -11.27 9.50 36.53
C GLN A 34 -9.92 8.78 36.75
N PRO A 35 -9.87 7.43 36.71
CA PRO A 35 -8.64 6.70 37.01
C PRO A 35 -7.53 7.09 36.02
N ALA A 36 -6.31 7.26 36.54
CA ALA A 36 -5.15 7.59 35.72
C ALA A 36 -4.82 6.42 34.79
N ALA A 37 -4.50 6.71 33.52
CA ALA A 37 -3.97 5.73 32.59
C ALA A 37 -2.61 5.23 33.06
N GLU A 38 -2.39 3.92 33.01
CA GLU A 38 -1.10 3.29 33.31
C GLU A 38 -0.37 2.99 32.00
N THR A 39 0.95 3.24 31.98
CA THR A 39 1.84 2.94 30.85
C THR A 39 2.85 1.87 31.22
N ASP A 40 3.06 0.89 30.33
CA ASP A 40 4.05 -0.18 30.49
C ASP A 40 5.25 -0.01 29.53
N LEU A 41 6.28 -0.83 29.73
CA LEU A 41 7.55 -0.88 28.99
C LEU A 41 7.38 -1.05 27.47
N ASP A 42 6.24 -1.60 27.02
CA ASP A 42 5.92 -1.81 25.60
C ASP A 42 5.08 -0.67 24.98
N ALA A 43 5.06 0.52 25.61
CA ALA A 43 4.27 1.69 25.15
C ALA A 43 2.75 1.42 25.06
N ARG A 44 2.23 0.46 25.84
CA ARG A 44 0.79 0.25 26.02
C ARG A 44 0.20 1.33 26.92
N THR A 45 -0.95 1.85 26.55
CA THR A 45 -1.76 2.73 27.40
C THR A 45 -3.09 2.04 27.67
N CYS A 46 -3.41 1.83 28.95
CA CYS A 46 -4.63 1.15 29.35
C CYS A 46 -5.53 2.03 30.20
N LEU A 47 -6.84 1.90 29.99
CA LEU A 47 -7.83 2.31 30.98
C LEU A 47 -7.69 1.43 32.23
N SER A 48 -8.08 1.96 33.38
CA SER A 48 -8.01 1.22 34.65
C SER A 48 -8.97 0.03 34.73
N THR A 49 -9.99 0.01 33.87
CA THR A 49 -11.09 -0.95 33.93
C THR A 49 -11.39 -1.50 32.54
N ALA A 50 -11.38 -2.83 32.41
CA ALA A 50 -11.83 -3.52 31.21
C ALA A 50 -13.25 -4.07 31.41
N ASN A 51 -14.13 -3.85 30.43
CA ASN A 51 -15.46 -4.44 30.41
C ASN A 51 -15.43 -5.79 29.71
N ILE A 52 -15.89 -6.84 30.37
CA ILE A 52 -15.98 -8.21 29.83
C ILE A 52 -17.42 -8.67 29.89
N PHE A 53 -17.93 -9.13 28.76
CA PHE A 53 -19.30 -9.57 28.58
C PHE A 53 -19.35 -11.08 28.51
N THR A 54 -20.17 -11.69 29.36
CA THR A 54 -20.36 -13.14 29.38
C THR A 54 -21.81 -13.48 29.05
N HIS A 55 -22.00 -14.37 28.07
CA HIS A 55 -23.31 -14.84 27.65
C HIS A 55 -23.51 -16.31 28.05
N GLY A 56 -24.45 -16.55 28.96
CA GLY A 56 -24.73 -17.89 29.48
C GLY A 56 -25.62 -18.72 28.57
N PHE A 57 -25.60 -20.05 28.76
CA PHE A 57 -26.54 -20.95 28.07
C PHE A 57 -28.02 -20.70 28.43
N ASP A 58 -28.27 -20.05 29.58
CA ASP A 58 -29.58 -19.59 30.03
C ASP A 58 -30.06 -18.30 29.34
N ARG A 59 -29.28 -17.78 28.38
CA ARG A 59 -29.50 -16.54 27.62
C ARG A 59 -29.34 -15.26 28.44
N SER A 60 -28.79 -15.34 29.65
CA SER A 60 -28.42 -14.14 30.39
C SER A 60 -27.11 -13.56 29.85
N LEU A 61 -27.06 -12.23 29.73
CA LEU A 61 -25.83 -11.49 29.46
C LEU A 61 -25.44 -10.73 30.72
N TRP A 62 -24.17 -10.86 31.11
CA TRP A 62 -23.57 -10.24 32.28
C TRP A 62 -22.38 -9.37 31.89
N LEU A 63 -22.07 -8.42 32.76
CA LEU A 63 -20.91 -7.54 32.70
C LEU A 63 -20.03 -7.83 33.92
N ALA A 64 -18.83 -8.33 33.66
CA ALA A 64 -17.74 -8.41 34.60
C ALA A 64 -16.74 -7.30 34.29
N GLU A 65 -16.18 -6.67 35.32
CA GLU A 65 -15.21 -5.60 35.16
C GLU A 65 -13.88 -5.99 35.79
N GLN A 66 -12.84 -6.05 34.98
CA GLN A 66 -11.49 -6.20 35.48
C GLN A 66 -10.94 -4.83 35.85
N GLN A 67 -10.43 -4.68 37.05
CA GLN A 67 -9.75 -3.49 37.56
C GLN A 67 -8.24 -3.77 37.63
N ASP A 68 -7.44 -2.71 37.55
CA ASP A 68 -5.97 -2.80 37.57
C ASP A 68 -5.46 -3.66 36.41
N VAL A 69 -5.86 -3.32 35.19
CA VAL A 69 -5.74 -4.15 33.97
C VAL A 69 -4.32 -4.67 33.69
N LEU A 70 -3.28 -3.89 34.00
CA LEU A 70 -1.88 -4.27 33.80
C LEU A 70 -1.27 -5.06 34.96
N SER A 71 -2.00 -5.20 36.08
CA SER A 71 -1.56 -5.96 37.26
C SER A 71 -1.44 -7.45 36.95
N ASP A 72 -0.46 -8.10 37.57
CA ASP A 72 -0.29 -9.56 37.55
C ASP A 72 -1.37 -10.30 38.34
N THR A 73 -2.05 -9.60 39.23
CA THR A 73 -3.20 -10.10 40.00
C THR A 73 -4.30 -9.04 39.95
N PRO A 74 -5.03 -8.94 38.82
CA PRO A 74 -6.06 -7.93 38.68
C PRO A 74 -7.22 -8.19 39.64
N SER A 75 -7.91 -7.13 40.02
CA SER A 75 -9.09 -7.21 40.88
C SER A 75 -10.36 -7.21 40.05
N TRP A 76 -11.45 -7.75 40.58
CA TRP A 76 -12.72 -7.88 39.84
C TRP A 76 -13.83 -7.08 40.53
N GLY A 77 -14.51 -6.26 39.73
CA GLY A 77 -15.70 -5.53 40.12
C GLY A 77 -16.92 -6.44 40.33
N PRO A 78 -18.06 -5.87 40.72
CA PRO A 78 -19.29 -6.63 40.89
C PRO A 78 -19.82 -7.13 39.54
N ASP A 79 -20.13 -8.42 39.47
CA ASP A 79 -20.77 -9.02 38.30
C ASP A 79 -22.24 -8.53 38.17
N THR A 80 -22.58 -7.94 37.02
CA THR A 80 -23.85 -7.24 36.80
C THR A 80 -24.63 -7.85 35.65
N ARG A 81 -25.84 -8.35 35.94
CA ARG A 81 -26.74 -8.87 34.89
C ARG A 81 -27.32 -7.73 34.06
N LEU A 82 -26.91 -7.64 32.79
CA LEU A 82 -27.39 -6.60 31.86
C LEU A 82 -28.78 -6.94 31.28
N THR A 83 -29.00 -8.20 30.91
CA THR A 83 -30.27 -8.62 30.31
C THR A 83 -30.53 -10.12 30.49
N PRO A 84 -31.80 -10.52 30.72
CA PRO A 84 -32.16 -11.92 30.91
C PRO A 84 -32.35 -12.72 29.61
N ASN A 85 -32.50 -12.04 28.47
CA ASN A 85 -32.76 -12.65 27.17
C ASN A 85 -31.86 -12.02 26.10
N TRP A 86 -30.71 -12.63 25.90
CA TRP A 86 -29.76 -12.33 24.83
C TRP A 86 -29.80 -13.43 23.76
N SER A 87 -29.38 -13.08 22.55
CA SER A 87 -29.31 -14.00 21.41
C SER A 87 -28.16 -13.61 20.51
N GLY A 88 -27.47 -14.59 19.93
CA GLY A 88 -26.25 -14.35 19.16
C GLY A 88 -25.06 -13.99 20.06
N PRO A 89 -23.85 -13.95 19.50
CA PRO A 89 -22.66 -13.49 20.21
C PRO A 89 -22.75 -11.99 20.51
N PRO A 90 -22.42 -11.56 21.75
CA PRO A 90 -22.07 -10.17 21.97
C PRO A 90 -20.75 -9.85 21.26
N ILE A 91 -20.67 -8.69 20.64
CA ILE A 91 -19.45 -8.19 20.00
C ILE A 91 -19.13 -6.86 20.66
N GLY A 92 -18.05 -6.80 21.43
CA GLY A 92 -17.63 -5.58 22.11
C GLY A 92 -17.11 -4.54 21.12
N LEU A 93 -17.48 -3.29 21.32
CA LEU A 93 -16.96 -2.14 20.60
C LEU A 93 -16.32 -1.16 21.59
N PRO A 94 -15.49 -0.22 21.09
CA PRO A 94 -14.96 0.86 21.91
C PRO A 94 -16.05 1.69 22.58
N ASP A 95 -15.68 2.34 23.69
CA ASP A 95 -16.50 3.29 24.44
C ASP A 95 -17.80 2.68 25.01
N GLY A 96 -17.77 1.39 25.36
CA GLY A 96 -18.94 0.70 25.92
C GLY A 96 -20.04 0.38 24.90
N GLY A 97 -19.75 0.48 23.60
CA GLY A 97 -20.61 -0.01 22.55
C GLY A 97 -20.64 -1.54 22.51
N VAL A 98 -21.78 -2.13 22.15
CA VAL A 98 -21.94 -3.57 21.96
C VAL A 98 -22.80 -3.82 20.74
N LEU A 99 -22.34 -4.69 19.85
CA LEU A 99 -23.17 -5.21 18.76
C LEU A 99 -23.77 -6.56 19.12
N GLN A 100 -24.94 -6.80 18.56
CA GLN A 100 -25.66 -8.05 18.67
C GLN A 100 -26.14 -8.47 17.28
N ALA A 101 -25.58 -9.56 16.76
CA ALA A 101 -26.13 -10.26 15.62
C ALA A 101 -27.43 -10.96 16.03
N TYR A 102 -28.55 -10.63 15.39
CA TYR A 102 -29.86 -11.16 15.77
C TYR A 102 -30.29 -12.29 14.81
N PRO A 103 -30.99 -13.34 15.28
CA PRO A 103 -31.35 -14.50 14.44
C PRO A 103 -32.23 -14.20 13.22
N ASN A 104 -32.86 -13.02 13.16
CA ASN A 104 -33.65 -12.59 12.01
C ASN A 104 -32.82 -11.92 10.91
N GLY A 105 -31.50 -11.83 11.06
CA GLY A 105 -30.60 -11.19 10.11
C GLY A 105 -30.10 -9.81 10.52
N GLN A 106 -30.76 -9.14 11.46
CA GLN A 106 -30.42 -7.76 11.83
C GLN A 106 -29.14 -7.66 12.68
N LEU A 107 -28.46 -6.52 12.56
CA LEU A 107 -27.39 -6.10 13.47
C LEU A 107 -27.90 -4.99 14.38
N TRP A 108 -27.83 -5.23 15.69
CA TRP A 108 -28.27 -4.27 16.70
C TRP A 108 -27.08 -3.65 17.41
N TYR A 109 -27.10 -2.33 17.60
CA TYR A 109 -26.17 -1.58 18.42
C TYR A 109 -26.80 -1.24 19.77
N LEU A 110 -26.05 -1.44 20.84
CA LEU A 110 -26.38 -1.08 22.22
C LEU A 110 -25.20 -0.31 22.82
N GLU A 111 -25.48 0.54 23.81
CA GLU A 111 -24.47 1.36 24.49
C GLU A 111 -24.65 1.20 26.00
N LEU A 112 -23.54 1.01 26.72
CA LEU A 112 -23.53 0.97 28.17
C LEU A 112 -23.39 2.37 28.78
N GLU A 113 -24.13 2.61 29.85
CA GLU A 113 -23.97 3.76 30.75
C GLU A 113 -24.13 3.24 32.20
N ASP A 114 -23.11 3.43 33.03
CA ASP A 114 -23.10 3.03 34.46
C ASP A 114 -23.58 1.58 34.74
N ARG A 115 -23.09 0.60 33.97
CA ARG A 115 -23.46 -0.84 34.04
C ARG A 115 -24.91 -1.17 33.66
N ALA A 116 -25.57 -0.29 32.92
CA ALA A 116 -26.89 -0.53 32.36
C ALA A 116 -26.95 -0.12 30.88
N TRP A 117 -27.95 -0.60 30.14
CA TRP A 117 -28.17 -0.16 28.77
C TRP A 117 -28.70 1.27 28.75
N LYS A 118 -27.97 2.14 28.06
CA LYS A 118 -28.43 3.49 27.77
C LYS A 118 -29.68 3.44 26.86
N PRO A 119 -30.77 4.14 27.21
CA PRO A 119 -31.93 4.23 26.34
C PRO A 119 -31.57 4.99 25.06
N ASN A 120 -31.88 4.42 23.89
CA ASN A 120 -31.77 5.15 22.63
C ASN A 120 -32.90 6.18 22.48
N PRO A 121 -32.76 7.20 21.60
CA PRO A 121 -33.81 8.19 21.33
C PRO A 121 -35.17 7.58 20.93
N ASN A 122 -35.17 6.37 20.38
CA ASN A 122 -36.36 5.60 20.03
C ASN A 122 -37.05 4.91 21.24
N GLY A 123 -36.53 5.11 22.46
CA GLY A 123 -37.03 4.50 23.71
C GLY A 123 -36.68 3.01 23.88
N ARG A 124 -35.96 2.40 22.93
CA ARG A 124 -35.47 1.02 23.02
C ARG A 124 -34.05 1.01 23.58
N ARG A 125 -33.66 -0.12 24.15
CA ARG A 125 -32.25 -0.35 24.58
C ARG A 125 -31.27 -0.54 23.42
N TYR A 126 -31.77 -0.67 22.19
CA TYR A 126 -30.97 -0.94 21.00
C TYR A 126 -31.42 -0.11 19.80
N ARG A 127 -30.50 0.04 18.86
CA ARG A 127 -30.70 0.60 17.52
C ARG A 127 -30.42 -0.49 16.49
N ILE A 128 -31.23 -0.59 15.44
CA ILE A 128 -30.90 -1.45 14.29
C ILE A 128 -29.99 -0.62 13.39
N ILE A 129 -28.81 -1.15 13.08
CA ILE A 129 -27.81 -0.49 12.24
C ILE A 129 -27.61 -1.20 10.89
N ASP A 130 -28.07 -2.44 10.80
CA ASP A 130 -28.19 -3.17 9.54
C ASP A 130 -29.38 -4.12 9.62
N GLU A 131 -30.11 -4.26 8.52
CA GLU A 131 -31.42 -4.92 8.50
C GLU A 131 -31.33 -6.43 8.20
N ASP A 132 -30.26 -6.91 7.57
CA ASP A 132 -30.10 -8.32 7.22
C ASP A 132 -28.62 -8.73 7.06
N GLY A 133 -28.37 -10.03 6.86
CA GLY A 133 -27.04 -10.57 6.57
C GLY A 133 -26.26 -11.07 7.79
N TRP A 134 -26.77 -10.90 9.01
CA TRP A 134 -26.04 -11.23 10.25
C TRP A 134 -26.48 -12.52 10.94
N ALA A 135 -27.50 -13.21 10.42
CA ALA A 135 -28.05 -14.42 11.05
C ALA A 135 -27.03 -15.57 11.15
N ARG A 136 -26.05 -15.64 10.24
CA ARG A 136 -25.01 -16.69 10.18
C ARG A 136 -24.26 -16.83 11.51
N TRP A 137 -23.79 -15.72 12.06
CA TRP A 137 -22.99 -15.69 13.28
C TRP A 137 -23.80 -15.96 14.55
N THR A 138 -25.12 -16.13 14.44
CA THR A 138 -25.96 -16.61 15.57
C THR A 138 -25.98 -18.13 15.69
N GLN A 139 -25.57 -18.84 14.63
CA GLN A 139 -25.56 -20.31 14.56
C GLN A 139 -24.35 -20.85 15.28
N SER A 140 -24.50 -21.93 16.06
CA SER A 140 -23.45 -22.49 16.94
C SER A 140 -22.11 -22.72 16.26
N ALA A 141 -22.08 -23.05 14.96
CA ALA A 141 -20.86 -23.34 14.23
C ALA A 141 -20.06 -22.10 13.79
N ASN A 142 -20.64 -20.89 13.83
CA ASN A 142 -20.03 -19.68 13.25
C ASN A 142 -19.90 -18.53 14.26
N ARG A 143 -20.14 -18.77 15.54
CA ARG A 143 -20.25 -17.69 16.55
C ARG A 143 -18.90 -17.07 16.87
N ASP A 144 -17.84 -17.86 16.70
CA ASP A 144 -16.44 -17.47 16.92
C ASP A 144 -15.79 -16.90 15.65
N LEU A 145 -16.57 -16.69 14.58
CA LEU A 145 -16.11 -16.17 13.29
C LEU A 145 -16.49 -14.69 13.08
N ILE A 146 -16.67 -13.95 14.18
CA ILE A 146 -16.98 -12.51 14.18
C ILE A 146 -16.37 -11.83 15.41
N THR A 147 -15.76 -10.67 15.21
CA THR A 147 -15.11 -9.87 16.26
C THR A 147 -15.12 -8.39 15.87
N ALA A 148 -14.81 -7.49 16.80
CA ALA A 148 -14.52 -6.11 16.45
C ALA A 148 -13.27 -5.60 17.16
N ASP A 149 -12.57 -4.69 16.51
CA ASP A 149 -11.30 -4.14 17.00
C ASP A 149 -11.47 -2.84 17.79
N SER A 150 -10.33 -2.25 18.19
CA SER A 150 -10.31 -1.01 18.97
C SER A 150 -10.75 0.24 18.19
N GLN A 151 -10.91 0.16 16.86
CA GLN A 151 -11.47 1.22 16.02
C GLN A 151 -12.97 0.99 15.74
N GLY A 152 -13.54 -0.08 16.27
CA GLY A 152 -14.92 -0.48 16.03
C GLY A 152 -15.14 -1.04 14.63
N MET A 153 -14.09 -1.49 13.94
CA MET A 153 -14.19 -2.27 12.71
C MET A 153 -14.59 -3.69 13.07
N VAL A 154 -15.63 -4.20 12.43
CA VAL A 154 -16.17 -5.54 12.63
C VAL A 154 -15.56 -6.47 11.58
N PHE A 155 -14.84 -7.48 12.03
CA PHE A 155 -14.25 -8.50 11.18
C PHE A 155 -15.08 -9.77 11.26
N ALA A 156 -15.39 -10.38 10.12
CA ALA A 156 -16.19 -11.58 10.08
C ALA A 156 -15.84 -12.48 8.90
N VAL A 157 -15.78 -13.80 9.13
CA VAL A 157 -15.64 -14.81 8.06
C VAL A 157 -17.01 -15.17 7.53
N ASP A 158 -17.22 -14.99 6.23
CA ASP A 158 -18.51 -15.22 5.58
C ASP A 158 -18.73 -16.71 5.24
N ALA A 159 -19.72 -16.98 4.37
CA ALA A 159 -20.08 -18.34 3.98
C ALA A 159 -19.15 -18.94 2.92
N ASP A 160 -18.47 -18.09 2.15
CA ASP A 160 -17.57 -18.47 1.06
C ASP A 160 -16.11 -18.55 1.55
N GLY A 161 -15.87 -18.23 2.83
CA GLY A 161 -14.53 -18.22 3.43
C GLY A 161 -13.79 -16.91 3.22
N ALA A 162 -14.47 -15.84 2.82
CA ALA A 162 -13.89 -14.51 2.74
C ALA A 162 -13.88 -13.84 4.13
N LEU A 163 -12.77 -13.19 4.46
CA LEU A 163 -12.70 -12.26 5.57
C LEU A 163 -13.24 -10.92 5.12
N THR A 164 -14.28 -10.47 5.82
CA THR A 164 -14.90 -9.17 5.59
C THR A 164 -14.61 -8.22 6.73
N VAL A 165 -14.44 -6.94 6.41
CA VAL A 165 -14.44 -5.84 7.36
C VAL A 165 -15.70 -5.01 7.17
N SER A 166 -16.31 -4.59 8.26
CA SER A 166 -17.47 -3.71 8.26
C SER A 166 -17.30 -2.58 9.27
N GLN A 167 -17.52 -1.33 8.86
CA GLN A 167 -17.45 -0.19 9.77
C GLN A 167 -18.80 0.53 9.83
N PRO A 168 -19.48 0.53 10.99
CA PRO A 168 -20.67 1.35 11.17
C PRO A 168 -20.28 2.84 11.16
N ASP A 169 -20.79 3.62 10.19
CA ASP A 169 -20.54 5.06 10.16
C ASP A 169 -21.42 5.79 11.17
N ARG A 170 -20.84 6.07 12.35
CA ARG A 170 -21.54 6.74 13.45
C ARG A 170 -21.75 8.25 13.23
N ARG A 171 -21.18 8.84 12.18
CA ARG A 171 -21.28 10.29 11.89
C ARG A 171 -22.59 10.65 11.20
N ASP A 172 -23.17 9.71 10.47
CA ASP A 172 -24.51 9.82 9.89
C ASP A 172 -25.54 9.27 10.88
N ASP A 173 -26.67 9.95 11.02
CA ASP A 173 -27.84 9.47 11.75
C ASP A 173 -28.44 8.19 11.16
N SER A 174 -28.03 7.73 9.98
CA SER A 174 -28.47 6.47 9.36
C SER A 174 -27.60 5.24 9.70
N TRP A 175 -26.34 5.42 10.14
CA TRP A 175 -25.39 4.36 10.50
C TRP A 175 -25.21 3.28 9.40
N PRO A 176 -24.93 3.65 8.15
CA PRO A 176 -24.71 2.67 7.10
C PRO A 176 -23.53 1.77 7.49
N VAL A 177 -23.68 0.48 7.21
CA VAL A 177 -22.62 -0.51 7.39
C VAL A 177 -22.09 -0.90 6.02
N TYR A 178 -20.90 -0.40 5.68
CA TYR A 178 -20.20 -0.81 4.48
C TYR A 178 -19.44 -2.09 4.78
N ARG A 179 -19.50 -3.07 3.87
CA ARG A 179 -18.81 -4.36 4.00
C ARG A 179 -17.86 -4.53 2.82
N GLU A 180 -16.61 -4.82 3.13
CA GLU A 180 -15.56 -5.04 2.15
C GLU A 180 -14.88 -6.39 2.41
N VAL A 181 -14.58 -7.13 1.35
CA VAL A 181 -13.72 -8.32 1.44
C VAL A 181 -12.27 -7.84 1.49
N ILE A 182 -11.53 -8.28 2.51
CA ILE A 182 -10.12 -7.91 2.70
C ILE A 182 -9.16 -9.08 2.58
N ASP A 183 -9.66 -10.32 2.61
CA ASP A 183 -8.90 -11.53 2.31
C ASP A 183 -9.82 -12.72 2.02
N THR A 184 -9.26 -13.82 1.51
CA THR A 184 -9.98 -15.08 1.20
C THR A 184 -9.26 -16.29 1.78
N GLY A 185 -9.92 -17.46 1.82
CA GLY A 185 -9.34 -18.69 2.37
C GLY A 185 -9.41 -18.77 3.90
N TRP A 186 -10.28 -17.98 4.55
CA TRP A 186 -10.43 -17.92 6.01
C TRP A 186 -11.33 -19.01 6.59
N GLU A 187 -11.97 -19.82 5.75
CA GLU A 187 -12.70 -21.03 6.18
C GLU A 187 -11.80 -22.09 6.83
N GLN A 188 -10.47 -21.93 6.73
CA GLN A 188 -9.50 -22.77 7.43
C GLN A 188 -9.41 -22.51 8.94
N TYR A 189 -10.00 -21.41 9.43
CA TYR A 189 -10.00 -21.03 10.84
C TYR A 189 -11.33 -21.35 11.52
N ASP A 190 -11.28 -21.77 12.78
CA ASP A 190 -12.46 -22.06 13.59
C ASP A 190 -12.80 -20.96 14.61
N LEU A 191 -11.87 -20.03 14.84
CA LEU A 191 -12.04 -18.91 15.75
C LEU A 191 -11.21 -17.72 15.27
N ILE A 192 -11.78 -16.51 15.33
CA ILE A 192 -11.08 -15.25 15.17
C ILE A 192 -11.39 -14.30 16.33
N PHE A 193 -10.43 -13.47 16.73
CA PHE A 193 -10.67 -12.36 17.65
C PHE A 193 -9.72 -11.19 17.34
N ALA A 194 -10.19 -9.98 17.58
CA ALA A 194 -9.38 -8.78 17.43
C ALA A 194 -8.66 -8.45 18.73
N ALA A 195 -7.47 -7.85 18.63
CA ALA A 195 -6.62 -7.55 19.78
C ALA A 195 -5.99 -6.16 19.74
N GLY A 196 -6.71 -5.19 19.17
CA GLY A 196 -6.27 -3.81 18.97
C GLY A 196 -6.42 -3.39 17.51
N ASP A 197 -5.92 -2.20 17.18
CA ASP A 197 -6.11 -1.55 15.87
C ASP A 197 -5.66 -2.44 14.70
N GLY A 198 -6.64 -3.00 13.97
CA GLY A 198 -6.42 -3.89 12.86
C GLY A 198 -5.79 -5.25 13.20
N VAL A 199 -5.48 -5.51 14.48
CA VAL A 199 -4.83 -6.76 14.91
C VAL A 199 -5.87 -7.86 15.02
N LEU A 200 -5.64 -8.97 14.34
CA LEU A 200 -6.47 -10.16 14.37
C LEU A 200 -5.64 -11.38 14.76
N TYR A 201 -6.22 -12.22 15.57
CA TYR A 201 -5.75 -13.58 15.79
C TYR A 201 -6.75 -14.55 15.18
N ALA A 202 -6.26 -15.60 14.53
CA ALA A 202 -7.06 -16.66 13.96
C ALA A 202 -6.51 -18.03 14.38
N ARG A 203 -7.40 -18.92 14.84
CA ARG A 203 -7.05 -20.27 15.28
C ARG A 203 -7.50 -21.30 14.26
N LYS A 204 -6.65 -22.29 14.01
CA LYS A 204 -6.97 -23.48 13.21
C LYS A 204 -7.55 -24.59 14.11
N PRO A 205 -8.31 -25.55 13.55
CA PRO A 205 -8.84 -26.69 14.30
C PRO A 205 -7.81 -27.61 14.98
N ASP A 206 -6.51 -27.44 14.69
CA ASP A 206 -5.40 -28.13 15.34
C ASP A 206 -4.75 -27.31 16.48
N ASP A 207 -5.43 -26.27 16.93
CA ASP A 207 -5.02 -25.35 17.98
C ASP A 207 -3.78 -24.50 17.63
N THR A 208 -3.44 -24.39 16.36
CA THR A 208 -2.45 -23.42 15.86
C THR A 208 -3.05 -22.02 15.84
N LEU A 209 -2.37 -21.06 16.45
CA LEU A 209 -2.76 -19.65 16.46
C LEU A 209 -1.86 -18.84 15.54
N LEU A 210 -2.47 -17.99 14.71
CA LEU A 210 -1.79 -17.07 13.81
C LEU A 210 -2.23 -15.63 14.12
N ARG A 211 -1.28 -14.70 13.99
CA ARG A 211 -1.49 -13.26 14.16
C ARG A 211 -1.44 -12.55 12.79
N PHE A 212 -2.27 -11.54 12.66
CA PHE A 212 -2.39 -10.68 11.48
C PHE A 212 -2.54 -9.23 11.94
N GLN A 213 -2.18 -8.29 11.08
CA GLN A 213 -2.50 -6.89 11.29
C GLN A 213 -2.86 -6.22 9.98
N TYR A 214 -4.08 -5.70 9.87
CA TYR A 214 -4.60 -5.01 8.69
C TYR A 214 -4.87 -3.54 8.97
N HIS A 215 -4.21 -2.67 8.22
CA HIS A 215 -4.50 -1.23 8.26
C HIS A 215 -5.50 -0.87 7.15
N HIS A 216 -6.73 -0.55 7.57
CA HIS A 216 -7.84 -0.30 6.67
C HIS A 216 -7.63 0.91 5.74
N GLY A 217 -7.12 2.03 6.27
CA GLY A 217 -6.96 3.26 5.51
C GLY A 217 -6.03 3.12 4.29
N SER A 218 -4.92 2.39 4.46
CA SER A 218 -3.99 2.09 3.38
C SER A 218 -4.27 0.75 2.69
N GLN A 219 -5.28 0.00 3.11
CA GLN A 219 -5.56 -1.36 2.66
C GLN A 219 -4.31 -2.27 2.66
N ARG A 220 -3.54 -2.25 3.75
CA ARG A 220 -2.28 -3.01 3.88
C ARG A 220 -2.37 -4.05 4.98
N TRP A 221 -1.93 -5.27 4.67
CA TRP A 221 -1.48 -6.23 5.67
C TRP A 221 -0.08 -5.82 6.13
N LEU A 222 -0.01 -5.29 7.35
CA LEU A 222 1.26 -4.94 8.02
C LEU A 222 1.96 -6.19 8.52
N GLU A 223 1.16 -7.18 8.91
CA GLU A 223 1.61 -8.52 9.26
C GLU A 223 0.59 -9.52 8.71
N TYR A 224 1.07 -10.65 8.20
CA TYR A 224 0.22 -11.65 7.57
C TYR A 224 0.60 -13.06 8.03
N ALA A 225 -0.33 -13.75 8.70
CA ALA A 225 -0.21 -15.14 9.14
C ALA A 225 1.05 -15.43 9.97
N GLN A 226 1.43 -14.51 10.85
CA GLN A 226 2.58 -14.68 11.75
C GLN A 226 2.30 -15.79 12.76
N PRO A 227 3.16 -16.82 12.88
CA PRO A 227 2.95 -17.88 13.86
C PRO A 227 2.94 -17.36 15.29
N ALA A 228 1.84 -17.57 16.01
CA ALA A 228 1.68 -17.23 17.43
C ALA A 228 1.69 -18.47 18.34
N GLY A 229 2.18 -19.62 17.84
CA GLY A 229 2.32 -20.86 18.60
C GLY A 229 1.17 -21.86 18.37
N GLY A 230 1.29 -23.03 19.00
CA GLY A 230 0.29 -24.10 18.93
C GLY A 230 -0.12 -24.58 20.31
N SER A 231 -1.19 -25.38 20.39
CA SER A 231 -1.85 -25.80 21.65
C SER A 231 -2.64 -24.68 22.33
N TRP A 232 -3.29 -23.82 21.54
CA TRP A 232 -4.25 -22.81 22.00
C TRP A 232 -5.67 -23.38 22.16
N ASP A 233 -5.80 -24.48 22.92
CA ASP A 233 -7.02 -25.29 23.10
C ASP A 233 -8.04 -24.68 24.09
N HIS A 234 -7.92 -23.38 24.38
CA HIS A 234 -8.86 -22.64 25.22
C HIS A 234 -10.29 -22.68 24.65
N SER A 235 -11.28 -22.76 25.55
CA SER A 235 -12.70 -22.78 25.16
C SER A 235 -13.18 -21.44 24.62
N HIS A 236 -12.53 -20.36 25.07
CA HIS A 236 -12.77 -18.98 24.63
C HIS A 236 -11.44 -18.25 24.55
N LEU A 237 -11.26 -17.48 23.47
CA LEU A 237 -10.14 -16.57 23.26
C LEU A 237 -10.68 -15.20 22.89
N PHE A 238 -10.22 -14.16 23.58
CA PHE A 238 -10.62 -12.79 23.33
C PHE A 238 -9.53 -11.82 23.82
N SER A 239 -9.69 -10.52 23.54
CA SER A 239 -8.73 -9.51 23.96
C SER A 239 -9.43 -8.25 24.46
N ILE A 240 -8.73 -7.53 25.33
CA ILE A 240 -9.08 -6.19 25.80
C ILE A 240 -8.30 -5.09 25.03
N GLY A 241 -7.59 -5.46 23.97
CA GLY A 241 -6.76 -4.57 23.15
C GLY A 241 -5.26 -4.67 23.46
N ALA A 242 -4.46 -4.00 22.63
CA ALA A 242 -2.99 -3.95 22.70
C ALA A 242 -2.29 -5.31 22.83
N ASP A 243 -2.77 -6.32 22.09
CA ASP A 243 -2.25 -7.69 22.11
C ASP A 243 -2.24 -8.33 23.52
N LEU A 244 -3.14 -7.90 24.43
CA LEU A 244 -3.42 -8.59 25.68
C LEU A 244 -4.52 -9.61 25.44
N VAL A 245 -4.15 -10.89 25.40
CA VAL A 245 -5.04 -11.99 24.97
C VAL A 245 -5.41 -12.83 26.17
N TYR A 246 -6.70 -13.13 26.33
CA TYR A 246 -7.23 -13.93 27.43
C TYR A 246 -7.77 -15.26 26.91
N GLY A 247 -7.44 -16.33 27.62
CA GLY A 247 -7.90 -17.69 27.37
C GLY A 247 -8.68 -18.25 28.56
N VAL A 248 -9.73 -19.01 28.28
CA VAL A 248 -10.46 -19.77 29.31
C VAL A 248 -10.08 -21.24 29.25
N ASP A 249 -9.60 -21.78 30.37
CA ASP A 249 -9.49 -23.22 30.56
C ASP A 249 -10.83 -23.74 31.12
N GLU A 250 -11.59 -24.43 30.27
CA GLU A 250 -12.90 -24.96 30.62
C GLU A 250 -12.85 -26.02 31.73
N SER A 251 -11.72 -26.73 31.87
CA SER A 251 -11.59 -27.83 32.84
C SER A 251 -11.37 -27.33 34.27
N THR A 252 -10.65 -26.23 34.42
CA THR A 252 -10.35 -25.61 35.72
C THR A 252 -11.26 -24.41 36.02
N GLY A 253 -11.84 -23.81 34.98
CA GLY A 253 -12.55 -22.53 35.05
C GLY A 253 -11.63 -21.33 35.24
N ASN A 254 -10.33 -21.49 34.99
CA ASN A 254 -9.35 -20.40 35.07
C ASN A 254 -9.46 -19.49 33.85
N LEU A 255 -9.34 -18.18 34.09
CA LEU A 255 -9.06 -17.18 33.07
C LEU A 255 -7.58 -16.84 33.14
N VAL A 256 -6.89 -17.05 32.04
CA VAL A 256 -5.45 -16.81 31.91
C VAL A 256 -5.18 -15.71 30.89
N GLY A 257 -4.17 -14.88 31.15
CA GLY A 257 -3.76 -13.79 30.28
C GLY A 257 -2.37 -14.00 29.70
N TYR A 258 -2.23 -13.58 28.45
CA TYR A 258 -1.03 -13.62 27.62
C TYR A 258 -0.74 -12.22 27.07
N ARG A 259 0.55 -11.92 26.86
CA ARG A 259 1.01 -10.62 26.33
C ARG A 259 1.96 -10.83 25.16
N TRP A 260 1.63 -10.23 24.02
CA TRP A 260 2.53 -10.23 22.86
C TRP A 260 3.52 -9.08 22.96
N ASP A 261 4.81 -9.40 22.87
CA ASP A 261 5.91 -8.44 22.78
C ASP A 261 6.24 -8.17 21.31
N ARG A 262 5.95 -6.94 20.86
CA ARG A 262 6.20 -6.47 19.49
C ARG A 262 7.69 -6.25 19.19
N ASN A 263 8.57 -6.24 20.20
CA ASN A 263 10.01 -6.11 19.96
C ASN A 263 10.65 -7.45 19.60
N THR A 264 10.04 -8.55 20.04
CA THR A 264 10.53 -9.90 19.80
C THR A 264 9.65 -10.69 18.84
N ASP A 265 8.56 -10.08 18.34
CA ASP A 265 7.53 -10.71 17.51
C ASP A 265 7.06 -12.05 18.07
N GLY A 266 6.77 -12.06 19.38
CA GLY A 266 6.39 -13.26 20.10
C GLY A 266 5.75 -13.00 21.46
N TRP A 267 5.32 -14.05 22.13
CA TRP A 267 4.78 -13.96 23.49
C TRP A 267 5.88 -13.67 24.51
N GLU A 268 5.54 -12.92 25.56
CA GLU A 268 6.38 -12.84 26.76
C GLU A 268 6.70 -14.24 27.29
N THR A 269 7.92 -14.47 27.79
CA THR A 269 8.39 -15.81 28.14
C THR A 269 8.56 -16.03 29.65
N GLY A 270 8.78 -17.28 30.04
CA GLY A 270 9.06 -17.66 31.43
C GLY A 270 7.84 -17.50 32.33
N ALA A 271 8.02 -16.87 33.50
CA ALA A 271 6.94 -16.65 34.46
C ALA A 271 5.85 -15.66 33.98
N ASN A 272 6.08 -15.00 32.84
CA ASN A 272 5.16 -14.02 32.27
C ASN A 272 4.31 -14.54 31.11
N PHE A 273 4.59 -15.74 30.60
CA PHE A 273 3.88 -16.28 29.44
C PHE A 273 2.39 -16.47 29.72
N GLU A 274 2.07 -17.18 30.80
CA GLU A 274 0.69 -17.49 31.19
C GLU A 274 0.46 -16.98 32.62
N LYS A 275 -0.45 -16.01 32.77
CA LYS A 275 -0.80 -15.44 34.08
C LYS A 275 -2.25 -15.75 34.43
N LEU A 276 -2.48 -16.35 35.59
CA LEU A 276 -3.83 -16.52 36.13
C LEU A 276 -4.41 -15.16 36.54
N ILE A 277 -5.44 -14.71 35.83
CA ILE A 277 -6.09 -13.40 36.07
C ILE A 277 -7.50 -13.53 36.66
N GLY A 278 -8.11 -14.72 36.64
CA GLY A 278 -9.41 -14.95 37.25
C GLY A 278 -9.78 -16.44 37.37
N THR A 279 -10.86 -16.73 38.12
CA THR A 279 -11.40 -18.09 38.31
C THR A 279 -12.92 -18.08 38.20
N GLY A 280 -13.53 -19.18 37.78
CA GLY A 280 -15.00 -19.30 37.61
C GLY A 280 -15.51 -18.90 36.23
N TRP A 281 -14.66 -18.99 35.21
CA TRP A 281 -14.93 -18.55 33.84
C TRP A 281 -15.41 -19.66 32.89
N SER A 282 -15.60 -20.89 33.39
CA SER A 282 -16.15 -22.01 32.62
C SER A 282 -17.66 -21.92 32.42
N GLY A 283 -18.20 -22.60 31.40
CA GLY A 283 -19.63 -22.81 31.23
C GLY A 283 -20.38 -21.64 30.60
N TYR A 284 -19.67 -20.68 30.02
CA TYR A 284 -20.25 -19.62 29.19
C TYR A 284 -20.34 -20.08 27.74
N ARG A 285 -21.37 -19.55 27.06
CA ARG A 285 -21.56 -19.78 25.64
C ARG A 285 -20.68 -18.83 24.81
N ASP A 286 -20.44 -17.61 25.32
CA ASP A 286 -19.61 -16.61 24.68
C ASP A 286 -18.98 -15.73 25.73
N ILE A 287 -17.79 -15.25 25.42
CA ILE A 287 -17.08 -14.24 26.19
C ILE A 287 -16.43 -13.27 25.18
N THR A 288 -16.62 -11.97 25.39
CA THR A 288 -15.94 -10.91 24.64
C THR A 288 -15.59 -9.78 25.60
N ALA A 289 -14.67 -8.90 25.21
CA ALA A 289 -14.41 -7.67 25.94
C ALA A 289 -14.56 -6.43 25.06
N ASP A 290 -14.50 -5.25 25.68
CA ASP A 290 -14.21 -4.00 24.99
C ASP A 290 -12.74 -4.03 24.51
N GLY A 291 -12.57 -4.24 23.20
CA GLY A 291 -11.27 -4.37 22.55
C GLY A 291 -10.43 -3.09 22.50
N ALA A 292 -10.92 -1.97 23.05
CA ALA A 292 -10.20 -0.69 23.12
C ALA A 292 -9.75 -0.31 24.54
N THR A 293 -9.87 -1.21 25.53
CA THR A 293 -9.42 -0.90 26.91
C THR A 293 -7.93 -0.56 26.95
N CYS A 294 -7.13 -1.29 26.18
CA CYS A 294 -5.71 -1.04 26.00
C CYS A 294 -5.37 -0.76 24.54
N THR A 295 -4.51 0.24 24.31
CA THR A 295 -4.00 0.59 22.99
C THR A 295 -2.47 0.69 23.01
N TYR A 296 -1.85 0.57 21.84
CA TYR A 296 -0.44 0.92 21.65
C TYR A 296 -0.32 2.38 21.18
N ASP A 297 0.81 3.02 21.48
CA ASP A 297 1.15 4.28 20.83
C ASP A 297 1.29 4.07 19.31
N SER A 298 0.58 4.90 18.54
CA SER A 298 0.22 4.70 17.13
C SER A 298 1.35 4.96 16.12
N THR A 299 2.61 5.01 16.53
CA THR A 299 3.73 5.42 15.65
C THR A 299 4.08 4.38 14.57
N ALA A 300 3.51 3.18 14.62
CA ALA A 300 3.80 2.06 13.72
C ALA A 300 2.70 1.79 12.66
N VAL A 301 1.67 2.63 12.54
CA VAL A 301 0.66 2.49 11.47
C VAL A 301 0.99 3.38 10.26
N PRO A 302 0.71 2.93 9.03
CA PRO A 302 0.99 3.73 7.85
C PRO A 302 0.31 5.09 7.86
N SER A 303 1.07 6.13 7.51
CA SER A 303 0.54 7.45 7.23
C SER A 303 0.54 7.69 5.72
N ALA A 304 -0.44 8.41 5.19
CA ALA A 304 -0.45 8.77 3.78
C ALA A 304 0.71 9.76 3.51
N PRO A 305 1.78 9.37 2.79
CA PRO A 305 2.86 10.30 2.49
C PRO A 305 2.35 11.38 1.53
N THR A 306 3.14 12.41 1.28
CA THR A 306 2.88 13.33 0.16
C THR A 306 3.69 12.82 -1.03
N PRO A 307 3.07 12.41 -2.13
CA PRO A 307 3.80 11.94 -3.30
C PRO A 307 4.73 13.03 -3.85
N GLU A 308 5.89 12.63 -4.34
CA GLU A 308 6.78 13.56 -5.02
C GLU A 308 6.12 14.05 -6.31
N ASN A 309 6.04 15.38 -6.49
CA ASN A 309 5.55 15.98 -7.72
C ASN A 309 6.70 16.10 -8.73
N ASP A 310 7.38 14.99 -9.01
CA ASP A 310 8.40 14.93 -10.05
C ASP A 310 7.74 14.78 -11.42
N ARG A 311 7.91 15.81 -12.23
CA ARG A 311 7.41 15.87 -13.61
C ARG A 311 8.35 15.20 -14.60
N SER A 312 9.52 14.75 -14.15
CA SER A 312 10.48 14.05 -14.99
C SER A 312 10.15 12.59 -15.22
N HIS A 313 9.14 12.05 -14.53
CA HIS A 313 8.74 10.66 -14.68
C HIS A 313 8.27 10.36 -16.11
N ALA A 314 8.74 9.24 -16.65
CA ALA A 314 8.40 8.79 -17.99
C ALA A 314 6.90 8.49 -18.14
N THR A 315 6.44 8.42 -19.40
CA THR A 315 5.10 7.90 -19.74
C THR A 315 5.06 6.37 -19.59
N SER A 316 3.88 5.76 -19.69
CA SER A 316 3.73 4.32 -19.89
C SER A 316 3.22 4.05 -21.30
N MET A 317 3.90 3.17 -22.04
CA MET A 317 3.58 2.86 -23.44
C MET A 317 3.46 1.35 -23.61
N ILE A 318 2.33 0.93 -24.18
CA ILE A 318 2.03 -0.49 -24.48
C ILE A 318 1.44 -0.62 -25.88
N GLU A 319 1.57 -1.81 -26.45
CA GLU A 319 0.85 -2.22 -27.65
C GLU A 319 -0.38 -3.05 -27.24
N GLY A 320 -1.57 -2.73 -27.74
CA GLY A 320 -2.78 -3.51 -27.49
C GLY A 320 -2.81 -4.81 -28.31
N SER A 321 -3.80 -5.66 -28.04
CA SER A 321 -4.05 -6.87 -28.85
C SER A 321 -4.50 -6.57 -30.29
N ASP A 322 -4.93 -5.33 -30.54
CA ASP A 322 -5.26 -4.76 -31.84
C ASP A 322 -4.04 -4.23 -32.62
N GLY A 323 -2.83 -4.32 -32.04
CA GLY A 323 -1.60 -3.75 -32.62
C GLY A 323 -1.51 -2.23 -32.50
N LEU A 324 -2.46 -1.57 -31.82
CA LEU A 324 -2.44 -0.13 -31.62
C LEU A 324 -1.68 0.24 -30.35
N ILE A 325 -0.83 1.25 -30.45
CA ILE A 325 -0.07 1.81 -29.34
C ILE A 325 -0.99 2.67 -28.46
N ARG A 326 -0.84 2.48 -27.14
CA ARG A 326 -1.49 3.29 -26.10
C ARG A 326 -0.42 3.89 -25.21
N ILE A 327 -0.54 5.19 -24.95
CA ILE A 327 0.39 5.93 -24.10
C ILE A 327 -0.40 6.60 -22.98
N TYR A 328 0.01 6.34 -21.74
CA TYR A 328 -0.58 6.92 -20.53
C TYR A 328 0.43 7.87 -19.89
N PHE A 329 -0.02 9.09 -19.60
CA PHE A 329 0.84 10.10 -18.99
C PHE A 329 0.03 11.11 -18.19
N ASN A 330 0.70 11.75 -17.23
CA ASN A 330 0.14 12.86 -16.49
C ASN A 330 0.63 14.17 -17.11
N GLU A 331 -0.28 15.08 -17.47
CA GLU A 331 0.11 16.44 -17.86
C GLU A 331 0.55 17.26 -16.63
N SER A 332 1.12 18.43 -16.84
CA SER A 332 1.63 19.30 -15.77
C SER A 332 0.64 19.64 -14.66
N SER A 333 -0.67 19.62 -14.93
CA SER A 333 -1.69 19.85 -13.91
C SER A 333 -2.00 18.64 -13.03
N GLY A 334 -1.49 17.46 -13.41
CA GLY A 334 -1.75 16.16 -12.78
C GLY A 334 -2.93 15.40 -13.38
N ARG A 335 -3.56 15.88 -14.47
CA ARG A 335 -4.59 15.07 -15.15
C ARG A 335 -3.94 13.90 -15.87
N LEU A 336 -4.57 12.73 -15.77
CA LEU A 336 -4.20 11.55 -16.54
C LEU A 336 -4.76 11.70 -17.97
N LEU A 337 -3.95 11.35 -18.97
CA LEU A 337 -4.35 11.23 -20.36
C LEU A 337 -4.05 9.82 -20.87
N GLU A 338 -4.91 9.34 -21.76
CA GLU A 338 -4.60 8.24 -22.67
C GLU A 338 -4.50 8.79 -24.10
N ALA A 339 -3.37 8.54 -24.75
CA ALA A 339 -3.21 8.68 -26.19
C ALA A 339 -3.37 7.30 -26.84
N LEU A 340 -4.34 7.16 -27.75
CA LEU A 340 -4.58 5.94 -28.52
C LEU A 340 -4.21 6.15 -29.99
N GLN A 341 -3.32 5.30 -30.52
CA GLN A 341 -2.93 5.31 -31.92
C GLN A 341 -4.16 5.07 -32.81
N SER A 342 -4.31 5.87 -33.88
CA SER A 342 -5.49 5.80 -34.76
C SER A 342 -5.36 4.77 -35.89
N TYR A 343 -4.14 4.50 -36.35
CA TYR A 343 -3.86 3.59 -37.46
C TYR A 343 -2.62 2.76 -37.14
N PRO A 344 -2.66 1.41 -37.26
CA PRO A 344 -1.50 0.57 -36.91
C PRO A 344 -0.23 0.95 -37.66
N ASP A 345 -0.35 1.30 -38.94
CA ASP A 345 0.79 1.61 -39.82
C ASP A 345 1.41 3.01 -39.57
N ASP A 346 0.70 3.90 -38.87
CA ASP A 346 1.14 5.25 -38.54
C ASP A 346 1.23 5.44 -37.01
N PRO A 347 2.41 5.22 -36.42
CA PRO A 347 2.67 5.32 -34.97
C PRO A 347 2.72 6.76 -34.48
N THR A 348 2.44 7.76 -35.33
CA THR A 348 2.52 9.18 -34.97
C THR A 348 1.16 9.86 -34.86
N ARG A 349 0.07 9.13 -35.16
CA ARG A 349 -1.30 9.68 -35.09
C ARG A 349 -2.04 9.11 -33.88
N PHE A 350 -2.31 9.96 -32.90
CA PHE A 350 -3.08 9.58 -31.72
C PHE A 350 -4.33 10.43 -31.54
N ILE A 351 -5.32 9.82 -30.91
CA ILE A 351 -6.49 10.47 -30.33
C ILE A 351 -6.31 10.46 -28.82
N TYR A 352 -6.69 11.56 -28.16
CA TYR A 352 -6.54 11.69 -26.71
C TYR A 352 -7.87 11.64 -26.00
N THR A 353 -7.87 10.93 -24.88
CA THR A 353 -8.98 10.94 -23.94
C THR A 353 -8.48 11.31 -22.55
N ILE A 354 -9.32 12.01 -21.81
CA ILE A 354 -9.09 12.36 -20.40
C ILE A 354 -10.04 11.49 -19.59
N PRO A 355 -9.53 10.43 -18.91
CA PRO A 355 -10.38 9.53 -18.14
C PRO A 355 -11.23 10.21 -17.07
N ASP A 356 -10.66 11.21 -16.39
CA ASP A 356 -11.32 12.00 -15.37
C ASP A 356 -10.72 13.42 -15.33
N ARG A 357 -11.58 14.44 -15.33
CA ARG A 357 -11.14 15.85 -15.36
C ARG A 357 -10.85 16.43 -13.99
N ASP A 358 -11.36 15.81 -12.93
CA ASP A 358 -11.33 16.34 -11.58
C ASP A 358 -10.23 15.67 -10.75
N ARG A 359 -9.99 14.38 -10.96
CA ARG A 359 -8.89 13.66 -10.28
C ARG A 359 -7.51 14.14 -10.74
N ARG A 360 -6.54 14.01 -9.82
CA ARG A 360 -5.13 14.38 -10.03
C ARG A 360 -4.22 13.27 -9.58
N PHE A 361 -3.19 13.06 -10.38
CA PHE A 361 -2.21 11.99 -10.23
C PHE A 361 -0.80 12.55 -10.27
N ALA A 362 0.13 11.80 -9.71
CA ALA A 362 1.55 12.10 -9.63
C ALA A 362 2.37 10.93 -10.19
N GLY A 363 3.58 11.24 -10.64
CA GLY A 363 4.54 10.26 -11.14
C GLY A 363 4.15 9.56 -12.44
N GLN A 364 4.78 8.40 -12.69
CA GLN A 364 4.60 7.59 -13.90
C GLN A 364 3.34 6.73 -13.74
N PRO A 365 2.33 6.85 -14.61
CA PRO A 365 1.27 5.84 -14.70
C PRO A 365 1.86 4.48 -15.06
N SER A 366 1.22 3.39 -14.67
CA SER A 366 1.64 2.04 -15.08
C SER A 366 0.58 1.42 -15.97
N ALA A 367 1.01 0.75 -17.04
CA ALA A 367 0.12 -0.01 -17.90
C ALA A 367 0.79 -1.32 -18.34
N LEU A 368 -0.01 -2.37 -18.44
CA LEU A 368 0.44 -3.70 -18.83
C LEU A 368 -0.66 -4.35 -19.68
N ARG A 369 -0.26 -5.02 -20.76
CA ARG A 369 -1.14 -5.96 -21.47
C ARG A 369 -0.81 -7.37 -20.98
N SER A 370 -1.76 -8.05 -20.35
CA SER A 370 -1.65 -9.44 -19.92
C SER A 370 -1.72 -10.41 -21.10
N ALA A 371 -1.38 -11.68 -20.86
CA ALA A 371 -1.39 -12.76 -21.84
C ALA A 371 -2.76 -13.03 -22.47
N ASP A 372 -3.85 -12.75 -21.74
CA ASP A 372 -5.22 -12.82 -22.25
C ASP A 372 -5.58 -11.64 -23.18
N GLY A 373 -4.71 -10.63 -23.28
CA GLY A 373 -4.87 -9.45 -24.12
C GLY A 373 -5.57 -8.28 -23.42
N GLU A 374 -5.97 -8.42 -22.16
CA GLU A 374 -6.54 -7.35 -21.36
C GLU A 374 -5.51 -6.28 -21.02
N ILE A 375 -5.97 -5.04 -20.86
CA ILE A 375 -5.11 -3.90 -20.53
C ILE A 375 -5.39 -3.44 -19.11
N HIS A 376 -4.40 -3.62 -18.24
CA HIS A 376 -4.39 -3.17 -16.86
C HIS A 376 -3.68 -1.82 -16.75
N ARG A 377 -4.23 -0.93 -15.93
CA ARG A 377 -3.73 0.44 -15.76
C ARG A 377 -3.78 0.86 -14.30
N LEU A 378 -2.71 1.47 -13.82
CA LEU A 378 -2.63 2.11 -12.52
C LEU A 378 -2.25 3.58 -12.66
N ALA A 379 -2.83 4.40 -11.80
CA ALA A 379 -2.45 5.79 -11.61
C ALA A 379 -2.25 6.06 -10.12
N HIS A 380 -1.22 6.83 -9.79
CA HIS A 380 -0.90 7.15 -8.40
C HIS A 380 -1.48 8.52 -8.05
N GLY A 381 -2.43 8.56 -7.13
CA GLY A 381 -3.12 9.78 -6.74
C GLY A 381 -2.21 10.71 -5.93
N THR A 382 -2.50 12.01 -5.95
CA THR A 382 -1.79 12.98 -5.09
C THR A 382 -2.08 12.79 -3.59
N ASP A 383 -2.98 11.88 -3.25
CA ASP A 383 -3.33 11.40 -1.92
C ASP A 383 -2.55 10.12 -1.52
N SER A 384 -1.54 9.73 -2.30
CA SER A 384 -0.74 8.50 -2.14
C SER A 384 -1.48 7.19 -2.43
N THR A 385 -2.74 7.27 -2.85
CA THR A 385 -3.53 6.09 -3.19
C THR A 385 -3.14 5.58 -4.57
N THR A 386 -2.99 4.26 -4.72
CA THR A 386 -2.93 3.62 -6.03
C THR A 386 -4.34 3.37 -6.54
N TRP A 387 -4.64 3.88 -7.73
CA TRP A 387 -5.93 3.77 -8.38
C TRP A 387 -5.84 2.81 -9.57
N GLN A 388 -6.71 1.80 -9.60
CA GLN A 388 -6.96 1.02 -10.80
C GLN A 388 -7.86 1.79 -11.74
N VAL A 389 -7.44 1.90 -13.01
CA VAL A 389 -8.17 2.63 -14.06
C VAL A 389 -8.73 1.63 -15.07
N THR A 390 -10.04 1.43 -15.06
CA THR A 390 -10.73 0.53 -16.00
C THR A 390 -11.37 1.32 -17.14
N ARG A 391 -11.60 0.65 -18.26
CA ARG A 391 -12.31 1.22 -19.40
C ARG A 391 -13.16 0.13 -20.03
N ASP A 392 -14.44 0.15 -19.69
CA ASP A 392 -15.48 -0.64 -20.35
C ASP A 392 -16.14 0.28 -21.39
N ASP A 393 -17.41 0.64 -21.19
CA ASP A 393 -18.09 1.70 -21.95
C ASP A 393 -17.68 3.12 -21.47
N GLU A 394 -17.38 3.25 -20.17
CA GLU A 394 -16.93 4.49 -19.52
C GLU A 394 -15.64 4.23 -18.71
N TRP A 395 -14.96 5.31 -18.34
CA TRP A 395 -13.79 5.24 -17.48
C TRP A 395 -14.20 5.00 -16.03
N GLY A 396 -13.60 3.98 -15.41
CA GLY A 396 -13.82 3.62 -14.01
C GLY A 396 -12.54 3.78 -13.18
N PHE A 397 -12.71 4.09 -11.90
CA PHE A 397 -11.61 4.24 -10.94
C PHE A 397 -11.93 3.51 -9.65
N THR A 398 -11.09 2.55 -9.30
CA THR A 398 -11.20 1.79 -8.05
C THR A 398 -9.95 2.03 -7.21
N SER A 399 -10.13 2.42 -5.94
CA SER A 399 -9.00 2.56 -5.02
C SER A 399 -8.45 1.18 -4.69
N LEU A 400 -7.15 1.01 -4.84
CA LEU A 400 -6.42 -0.15 -4.33
C LEU A 400 -5.70 0.17 -3.01
N GLY A 401 -5.86 1.35 -2.43
CA GLY A 401 -5.11 1.78 -1.24
C GLY A 401 -3.60 1.91 -1.52
N GLY A 402 -2.77 1.30 -0.69
CA GLY A 402 -1.32 1.25 -0.79
C GLY A 402 -0.59 2.34 -0.01
N TRP A 403 -1.09 3.59 -0.04
CA TRP A 403 -0.46 4.78 0.56
C TRP A 403 1.07 4.75 0.44
N THR A 404 1.57 5.05 -0.75
CA THR A 404 3.00 4.96 -1.07
C THR A 404 3.58 6.32 -1.48
N PRO A 405 4.89 6.56 -1.27
CA PRO A 405 5.53 7.82 -1.70
C PRO A 405 5.61 8.00 -3.21
N GLY A 406 5.48 6.91 -3.98
CA GLY A 406 5.52 6.93 -5.44
C GLY A 406 4.70 5.83 -6.08
N PRO A 407 4.66 5.80 -7.42
CA PRO A 407 3.74 4.97 -8.18
C PRO A 407 4.06 3.48 -8.11
N ALA A 408 3.01 2.66 -8.13
CA ALA A 408 3.13 1.22 -8.32
C ALA A 408 3.42 0.87 -9.78
N GLN A 409 4.14 -0.23 -10.02
CA GLN A 409 4.40 -0.78 -11.35
C GLN A 409 3.72 -2.14 -11.50
N LEU A 410 3.04 -2.32 -12.63
CA LEU A 410 2.38 -3.56 -13.02
C LEU A 410 3.38 -4.55 -13.58
N VAL A 411 3.16 -5.82 -13.27
CA VAL A 411 3.92 -6.95 -13.79
C VAL A 411 3.01 -8.16 -13.96
N GLU A 412 3.30 -8.98 -14.97
CA GLU A 412 2.64 -10.27 -15.14
C GLU A 412 3.40 -11.34 -14.34
N THR A 413 2.65 -12.14 -13.60
CA THR A 413 3.18 -13.23 -12.79
C THR A 413 3.36 -14.50 -13.63
N ALA A 414 4.01 -15.52 -13.05
CA ALA A 414 4.20 -16.82 -13.71
C ALA A 414 2.88 -17.54 -14.07
N ASP A 415 1.82 -17.31 -13.28
CA ASP A 415 0.50 -17.89 -13.48
C ASP A 415 -0.41 -17.04 -14.37
N GLN A 416 0.14 -16.03 -15.07
CA GLN A 416 -0.57 -15.12 -15.98
C GLN A 416 -1.60 -14.24 -15.28
N THR A 417 -1.47 -14.08 -13.96
CA THR A 417 -2.19 -13.02 -13.23
C THR A 417 -1.39 -11.72 -13.27
N VAL A 418 -2.01 -10.63 -12.84
CA VAL A 418 -1.38 -9.31 -12.84
C VAL A 418 -1.20 -8.83 -11.42
N ALA A 419 0.03 -8.47 -11.09
CA ALA A 419 0.41 -7.91 -9.81
C ALA A 419 0.89 -6.47 -9.95
N ALA A 420 0.71 -5.71 -8.88
CA ALA A 420 1.24 -4.39 -8.67
C ALA A 420 2.33 -4.46 -7.59
N ILE A 421 3.46 -3.80 -7.86
CA ILE A 421 4.58 -3.67 -6.93
C ILE A 421 4.78 -2.20 -6.62
N ALA A 422 4.97 -1.87 -5.35
CA ALA A 422 5.23 -0.52 -4.89
C ALA A 422 6.23 -0.53 -3.73
N VAL A 423 6.67 0.65 -3.28
CA VAL A 423 7.54 0.79 -2.11
C VAL A 423 6.82 1.63 -1.06
N SER A 424 6.83 1.15 0.19
CA SER A 424 6.23 1.85 1.33
C SER A 424 7.05 3.08 1.75
N GLU A 425 6.46 3.91 2.59
CA GLU A 425 7.09 5.06 3.24
C GLU A 425 8.35 4.71 4.06
N ASP A 426 8.40 3.50 4.62
CA ASP A 426 9.55 2.97 5.38
C ASP A 426 10.55 2.21 4.48
N GLY A 427 10.32 2.20 3.17
CA GLY A 427 11.19 1.55 2.20
C GLY A 427 11.06 0.03 2.14
N GLY A 428 9.91 -0.52 2.52
CA GLY A 428 9.55 -1.92 2.33
C GLY A 428 8.89 -2.16 0.97
N LEU A 429 9.15 -3.30 0.33
CA LEU A 429 8.55 -3.69 -0.94
C LEU A 429 7.13 -4.23 -0.71
N LEU A 430 6.15 -3.61 -1.35
CA LEU A 430 4.75 -3.99 -1.31
C LEU A 430 4.34 -4.75 -2.58
N TYR A 431 3.50 -5.76 -2.41
CA TYR A 431 2.93 -6.58 -3.48
C TYR A 431 1.41 -6.69 -3.33
N ARG A 432 0.70 -6.60 -4.46
CA ARG A 432 -0.75 -6.84 -4.53
C ARG A 432 -1.13 -7.43 -5.88
N GLU A 433 -1.86 -8.53 -5.90
CA GLU A 433 -2.52 -9.00 -7.12
C GLU A 433 -3.79 -8.18 -7.38
N LEU A 434 -4.05 -7.82 -8.64
CA LEU A 434 -5.20 -6.95 -8.95
C LEU A 434 -6.55 -7.63 -8.69
N GLY A 435 -6.59 -8.96 -8.68
CA GLY A 435 -7.76 -9.75 -8.29
C GLY A 435 -7.86 -10.02 -6.78
N SER A 436 -6.81 -9.68 -6.01
CA SER A 436 -6.76 -9.93 -4.57
C SER A 436 -7.08 -8.67 -3.75
N THR A 437 -7.17 -8.87 -2.45
CA THR A 437 -7.53 -7.85 -1.48
C THR A 437 -6.34 -7.51 -0.59
N GLY A 438 -6.05 -6.20 -0.51
CA GLY A 438 -4.96 -5.65 0.31
C GLY A 438 -3.56 -5.82 -0.28
N TRP A 439 -2.67 -4.90 0.11
CA TRP A 439 -1.24 -4.96 -0.15
C TRP A 439 -0.52 -5.74 0.94
N ARG A 440 0.51 -6.51 0.59
CA ARG A 440 1.36 -7.25 1.54
C ARG A 440 2.78 -6.70 1.49
N LEU A 441 3.40 -6.57 2.65
CA LEU A 441 4.84 -6.36 2.76
C LEU A 441 5.56 -7.68 2.46
N ILE A 442 6.44 -7.69 1.46
CA ILE A 442 7.12 -8.90 0.98
C ILE A 442 8.63 -8.91 1.24
N GLY A 443 9.16 -7.87 1.90
CA GLY A 443 10.55 -7.74 2.30
C GLY A 443 11.16 -6.39 1.91
N GLY A 444 12.48 -6.26 2.07
CA GLY A 444 13.21 -5.02 1.79
C GLY A 444 13.09 -4.00 2.92
N SER A 445 14.01 -3.04 2.93
CA SER A 445 14.08 -1.95 3.89
C SER A 445 14.87 -0.79 3.28
N ASP A 446 14.55 0.45 3.66
CA ASP A 446 15.26 1.67 3.19
C ASP A 446 15.24 1.87 1.66
N LEU A 447 14.30 1.22 0.95
CA LEU A 447 14.10 1.40 -0.48
C LEU A 447 13.37 2.72 -0.78
N THR A 448 13.56 3.23 -1.98
CA THR A 448 12.84 4.38 -2.53
C THR A 448 11.89 3.94 -3.63
N SER A 449 10.97 4.82 -4.05
CA SER A 449 10.08 4.59 -5.20
C SER A 449 10.82 4.56 -6.56
N ASP A 450 12.13 4.82 -6.59
CA ASP A 450 12.99 4.60 -7.75
C ASP A 450 13.36 3.12 -7.88
N PHE A 451 12.45 2.33 -8.44
CA PHE A 451 12.68 0.92 -8.72
C PHE A 451 12.27 0.55 -10.14
N GLY A 452 12.94 -0.44 -10.72
CA GLY A 452 12.54 -1.09 -11.95
C GLY A 452 12.05 -2.51 -11.67
N VAL A 453 11.04 -2.94 -12.43
CA VAL A 453 10.57 -4.33 -12.44
C VAL A 453 10.49 -4.89 -13.86
N VAL A 454 10.82 -6.18 -14.02
CA VAL A 454 10.60 -6.93 -15.26
C VAL A 454 10.23 -8.37 -14.95
N ALA A 455 9.24 -8.91 -15.66
CA ALA A 455 8.93 -10.35 -15.63
C ALA A 455 9.70 -11.07 -16.74
N ALA A 456 10.38 -12.15 -16.39
CA ALA A 456 11.07 -13.04 -17.33
C ALA A 456 11.23 -14.43 -16.70
N ASP A 457 11.24 -15.48 -17.52
CA ASP A 457 11.49 -16.86 -17.06
C ASP A 457 10.65 -17.29 -15.83
N GLN A 458 9.38 -16.91 -15.80
CA GLN A 458 8.44 -17.18 -14.68
C GLN A 458 8.88 -16.56 -13.34
N ARG A 459 9.75 -15.55 -13.37
CA ARG A 459 10.16 -14.76 -12.21
C ARG A 459 9.92 -13.29 -12.44
N ILE A 460 9.80 -12.55 -11.35
CA ILE A 460 9.78 -11.10 -11.37
C ILE A 460 11.11 -10.61 -10.79
N TYR A 461 11.85 -9.82 -11.57
CA TYR A 461 13.12 -9.22 -11.17
C TYR A 461 12.86 -7.78 -10.73
N VAL A 462 13.34 -7.42 -9.54
CA VAL A 462 13.20 -6.06 -8.99
C VAL A 462 14.59 -5.51 -8.66
N VAL A 463 14.87 -4.31 -9.14
CA VAL A 463 16.01 -3.51 -8.66
C VAL A 463 15.47 -2.20 -8.14
N ALA A 464 15.73 -1.91 -6.88
CA ALA A 464 15.27 -0.71 -6.19
C ALA A 464 16.47 0.08 -5.64
N ARG A 465 16.39 1.40 -5.72
CA ARG A 465 17.38 2.29 -5.13
C ARG A 465 17.07 2.51 -3.66
N ASP A 466 18.07 2.47 -2.79
CA ASP A 466 17.93 2.84 -1.38
C ASP A 466 18.19 4.34 -1.11
N SER A 467 17.99 4.79 0.13
CA SER A 467 18.17 6.20 0.53
C SER A 467 19.60 6.73 0.31
N GLN A 468 20.60 5.84 0.25
CA GLN A 468 22.01 6.17 0.01
C GLN A 468 22.39 6.12 -1.47
N GLY A 469 21.44 5.79 -2.36
CA GLY A 469 21.70 5.62 -3.77
C GLY A 469 22.47 4.34 -4.10
N THR A 470 22.39 3.31 -3.25
CA THR A 470 22.82 1.95 -3.61
C THR A 470 21.65 1.25 -4.32
N LEU A 471 21.94 0.28 -5.18
CA LEU A 471 20.91 -0.51 -5.84
C LEU A 471 20.80 -1.89 -5.18
N GLN A 472 19.59 -2.26 -4.79
CA GLN A 472 19.24 -3.52 -4.17
C GLN A 472 18.47 -4.37 -5.17
N PHE A 473 18.89 -5.63 -5.34
CA PHE A 473 18.29 -6.60 -6.25
C PHE A 473 17.59 -7.72 -5.48
N THR A 474 16.41 -8.12 -5.95
CA THR A 474 15.73 -9.35 -5.51
C THR A 474 14.90 -9.93 -6.65
N THR A 475 14.55 -11.21 -6.53
CA THR A 475 13.46 -11.83 -7.32
C THR A 475 12.22 -12.04 -6.46
N ILE A 476 11.04 -11.98 -7.05
CA ILE A 476 9.78 -12.38 -6.41
C ILE A 476 9.37 -13.74 -6.96
N GLU A 477 9.12 -14.68 -6.06
CA GLU A 477 8.62 -16.03 -6.34
C GLU A 477 7.40 -16.28 -5.44
N ASP A 478 6.30 -16.79 -6.00
CA ASP A 478 5.04 -17.06 -5.27
C ASP A 478 4.55 -15.89 -4.38
N GLY A 479 4.69 -14.65 -4.89
CA GLY A 479 4.25 -13.44 -4.18
C GLY A 479 5.13 -13.02 -2.99
N VAL A 480 6.35 -13.56 -2.86
CA VAL A 480 7.30 -13.22 -1.79
C VAL A 480 8.66 -12.84 -2.37
N ALA A 481 9.32 -11.81 -1.80
CA ALA A 481 10.68 -11.48 -2.20
C ALA A 481 11.67 -12.53 -1.67
N THR A 482 12.56 -12.95 -2.56
CA THR A 482 13.69 -13.83 -2.25
C THR A 482 14.83 -13.03 -1.59
N ALA A 483 16.00 -13.65 -1.44
CA ALA A 483 17.17 -13.01 -0.83
C ALA A 483 17.57 -11.72 -1.55
N TRP A 484 17.78 -10.66 -0.77
CA TRP A 484 18.25 -9.37 -1.27
C TRP A 484 19.76 -9.37 -1.51
N ILE A 485 20.18 -8.80 -2.64
CA ILE A 485 21.58 -8.65 -3.03
C ILE A 485 21.85 -7.17 -3.25
N THR A 486 22.80 -6.62 -2.49
CA THR A 486 23.31 -5.27 -2.74
C THR A 486 24.24 -5.29 -3.94
N LEU A 487 23.87 -4.56 -5.01
CA LEU A 487 24.71 -4.39 -6.19
C LEU A 487 25.89 -3.45 -5.88
N PRO A 488 27.05 -3.61 -6.55
CA PRO A 488 28.23 -2.79 -6.26
C PRO A 488 28.00 -1.30 -6.51
N GLY A 489 28.77 -0.43 -5.84
CA GLY A 489 28.71 1.02 -6.03
C GLY A 489 27.65 1.74 -5.18
N THR A 490 27.70 3.07 -5.14
CA THR A 490 26.81 3.93 -4.34
C THR A 490 26.59 5.27 -5.03
N GLY A 491 25.58 6.04 -4.62
CA GLY A 491 25.31 7.37 -5.15
C GLY A 491 24.68 7.38 -6.55
N PHE A 492 24.03 6.28 -6.94
CA PHE A 492 23.15 6.25 -8.10
C PHE A 492 21.94 7.15 -7.87
N GLY A 493 21.40 7.73 -8.93
CA GLY A 493 20.25 8.64 -8.85
C GLY A 493 19.21 8.40 -9.94
N GLY A 494 17.93 8.56 -9.60
CA GLY A 494 16.80 8.26 -10.47
C GLY A 494 16.49 6.77 -10.56
N LYS A 495 15.49 6.43 -11.38
CA LYS A 495 14.96 5.08 -11.54
C LYS A 495 15.96 4.19 -12.31
N PRO A 496 16.32 2.99 -11.82
CA PRO A 496 17.07 2.02 -12.60
C PRO A 496 16.18 1.40 -13.69
N SER A 497 16.78 1.03 -14.82
CA SER A 497 16.14 0.27 -15.90
C SER A 497 16.78 -1.11 -15.99
N LEU A 498 15.98 -2.12 -16.35
CA LEU A 498 16.44 -3.50 -16.38
C LEU A 498 15.79 -4.25 -17.53
N VAL A 499 16.57 -5.18 -18.07
CA VAL A 499 16.16 -6.10 -19.12
C VAL A 499 16.71 -7.48 -18.81
N VAL A 500 16.03 -8.50 -19.30
CA VAL A 500 16.48 -9.89 -19.22
C VAL A 500 16.67 -10.40 -20.64
N ASP A 501 17.88 -10.87 -20.95
CA ASP A 501 18.21 -11.36 -22.29
C ASP A 501 17.57 -12.73 -22.58
N SER A 502 17.70 -13.20 -23.83
CA SER A 502 17.15 -14.49 -24.24
C SER A 502 17.77 -15.71 -23.53
N ALA A 503 18.89 -15.52 -22.82
CA ALA A 503 19.53 -16.53 -21.98
C ALA A 503 19.11 -16.44 -20.50
N GLY A 504 18.16 -15.55 -20.17
CA GLY A 504 17.67 -15.35 -18.81
C GLY A 504 18.60 -14.52 -17.93
N LYS A 505 19.53 -13.76 -18.52
CA LYS A 505 20.51 -12.95 -17.78
C LYS A 505 20.04 -11.53 -17.58
N LEU A 506 20.11 -11.09 -16.32
CA LEU A 506 19.75 -9.72 -15.94
C LEU A 506 20.83 -8.73 -16.38
N ARG A 507 20.39 -7.62 -16.99
CA ARG A 507 21.21 -6.44 -17.27
C ARG A 507 20.53 -5.22 -16.65
N VAL A 508 21.28 -4.48 -15.83
CA VAL A 508 20.81 -3.31 -15.06
C VAL A 508 21.48 -2.06 -15.59
N PHE A 509 20.70 -1.01 -15.80
CA PHE A 509 21.15 0.28 -16.27
C PHE A 509 20.77 1.35 -15.26
N ALA A 510 21.73 2.17 -14.86
CA ALA A 510 21.51 3.22 -13.87
C ALA A 510 22.37 4.43 -14.14
N ARG A 511 21.90 5.60 -13.70
CA ARG A 511 22.70 6.82 -13.72
C ARG A 511 23.59 6.87 -12.47
N GLY A 512 24.90 6.85 -12.70
CA GLY A 512 25.92 6.90 -11.66
C GLY A 512 26.10 8.30 -11.05
N PRO A 513 26.92 8.41 -9.99
CA PRO A 513 27.22 9.68 -9.32
C PRO A 513 28.02 10.67 -10.20
N ASP A 514 28.60 10.19 -11.30
CA ASP A 514 29.26 10.99 -12.34
C ASP A 514 28.28 11.54 -13.40
N ALA A 515 26.97 11.40 -13.15
CA ALA A 515 25.89 11.74 -14.07
C ALA A 515 25.95 10.98 -15.40
N ARG A 516 26.67 9.86 -15.50
CA ARG A 516 26.68 9.02 -16.71
C ARG A 516 25.77 7.81 -16.56
N ILE A 517 25.33 7.23 -17.67
CA ILE A 517 24.60 5.95 -17.65
C ILE A 517 25.63 4.82 -17.64
N HIS A 518 25.45 3.88 -16.72
CA HIS A 518 26.26 2.68 -16.60
C HIS A 518 25.40 1.43 -16.70
N GLU A 519 26.04 0.36 -17.14
CA GLU A 519 25.49 -0.98 -17.22
C GLU A 519 26.18 -1.89 -16.18
N LEU A 520 25.40 -2.75 -15.54
CA LEU A 520 25.87 -3.90 -14.78
C LEU A 520 25.22 -5.17 -15.33
N ARG A 521 26.00 -6.24 -15.47
CA ARG A 521 25.52 -7.55 -15.92
C ARG A 521 25.66 -8.59 -14.84
N GLU A 522 24.72 -9.53 -14.82
CA GLU A 522 24.75 -10.67 -13.92
C GLU A 522 26.06 -11.48 -14.03
N GLU A 523 26.59 -11.70 -15.24
CA GLU A 523 27.85 -12.44 -15.41
C GLU A 523 29.12 -11.69 -14.98
N THR A 524 29.04 -10.37 -14.80
CA THR A 524 30.20 -9.52 -14.48
C THR A 524 29.97 -8.67 -13.24
N LEU A 525 29.17 -9.13 -12.28
CA LEU A 525 28.94 -8.44 -11.01
C LEU A 525 30.25 -8.04 -10.32
N ASP A 526 31.25 -8.95 -10.32
CA ASP A 526 32.57 -8.71 -9.71
C ASP A 526 33.41 -7.68 -10.45
N ALA A 527 33.22 -7.53 -11.76
CA ALA A 527 33.93 -6.52 -12.56
C ALA A 527 33.35 -5.12 -12.34
N GLY A 528 32.11 -5.05 -11.85
CA GLY A 528 31.39 -3.82 -11.58
C GLY A 528 30.79 -3.17 -12.82
N TRP A 529 30.47 -1.88 -12.68
CA TRP A 529 29.73 -1.09 -13.66
C TRP A 529 30.62 -0.66 -14.84
N SER A 530 30.06 -0.71 -16.05
CA SER A 530 30.67 -0.20 -17.28
C SER A 530 29.87 0.95 -17.86
N ALA A 531 30.52 2.03 -18.28
CA ALA A 531 29.86 3.16 -18.90
C ALA A 531 29.18 2.78 -20.23
N VAL A 532 27.97 3.28 -20.45
CA VAL A 532 27.25 3.19 -21.72
C VAL A 532 27.67 4.39 -22.57
N GLY A 533 28.36 4.14 -23.68
CA GLY A 533 28.88 5.17 -24.58
C GLY A 533 29.94 6.08 -23.92
N GLU A 534 30.42 7.09 -24.66
CA GLU A 534 31.44 8.02 -24.17
C GLU A 534 30.92 9.44 -23.94
N GLY A 535 31.54 10.15 -22.98
CA GLY A 535 31.59 11.62 -22.95
C GLY A 535 30.33 12.41 -22.60
N ARG A 536 29.21 11.79 -22.21
CA ARG A 536 27.94 12.49 -21.96
C ARG A 536 27.40 12.36 -20.53
N GLU A 537 26.83 13.45 -20.03
CA GLU A 537 26.16 13.56 -18.72
C GLU A 537 24.63 13.65 -18.88
N PHE A 538 23.90 13.16 -17.88
CA PHE A 538 22.46 12.93 -17.92
C PHE A 538 21.76 13.41 -16.65
N THR A 539 20.58 13.99 -16.83
CA THR A 539 19.66 14.40 -15.75
C THR A 539 18.48 13.45 -15.60
N GLY A 540 18.20 12.63 -16.61
CA GLY A 540 17.15 11.62 -16.57
C GLY A 540 17.61 10.22 -16.21
N SER A 541 16.63 9.39 -15.88
CA SER A 541 16.75 7.95 -15.73
C SER A 541 16.95 7.29 -17.11
N PRO A 542 17.74 6.20 -17.21
CA PRO A 542 17.84 5.44 -18.45
C PRO A 542 16.53 4.71 -18.75
N ALA A 543 16.16 4.64 -20.03
CA ALA A 543 15.12 3.79 -20.56
C ALA A 543 15.76 2.79 -21.54
N THR A 544 15.50 1.50 -21.36
CA THR A 544 16.15 0.45 -22.15
C THR A 544 15.17 -0.50 -22.80
N VAL A 545 15.56 -1.01 -23.97
CA VAL A 545 14.79 -2.01 -24.72
C VAL A 545 15.75 -3.02 -25.36
N ILE A 546 15.40 -4.29 -25.28
CA ILE A 546 16.09 -5.36 -26.00
C ILE A 546 15.64 -5.38 -27.46
N ARG A 547 16.65 -5.38 -28.33
CA ARG A 547 16.58 -5.61 -29.77
C ARG A 547 16.78 -7.08 -30.09
N ASN A 548 16.58 -7.43 -31.34
CA ASN A 548 16.88 -8.74 -31.89
C ASN A 548 18.36 -9.10 -31.64
N GLY A 549 18.61 -10.35 -31.24
CA GLY A 549 19.95 -10.84 -30.90
C GLY A 549 20.52 -10.27 -29.60
N ASP A 550 19.67 -9.93 -28.61
CA ASP A 550 20.03 -9.45 -27.27
C ASP A 550 20.84 -8.15 -27.22
N ARG A 551 20.85 -7.39 -28.33
CA ARG A 551 21.40 -6.03 -28.34
C ARG A 551 20.48 -5.10 -27.55
N VAL A 552 21.04 -4.12 -26.86
CA VAL A 552 20.25 -3.16 -26.08
C VAL A 552 20.36 -1.75 -26.68
N THR A 553 19.22 -1.05 -26.73
CA THR A 553 19.18 0.40 -26.89
C THR A 553 18.93 1.07 -25.56
N VAL A 554 19.69 2.13 -25.31
CA VAL A 554 19.57 2.95 -24.12
C VAL A 554 19.21 4.36 -24.56
N VAL A 555 18.17 4.92 -23.94
CA VAL A 555 17.72 6.29 -24.14
C VAL A 555 17.78 7.01 -22.81
N ALA A 556 18.30 8.23 -22.77
CA ALA A 556 18.35 9.02 -21.54
C ALA A 556 18.24 10.51 -21.83
N ARG A 557 17.67 11.26 -20.88
CA ARG A 557 17.53 12.71 -20.95
C ARG A 557 18.82 13.39 -20.49
N GLY A 558 19.41 14.19 -21.38
CA GLY A 558 20.63 14.96 -21.12
C GLY A 558 20.37 16.17 -20.24
N SER A 559 21.43 16.76 -19.70
CA SER A 559 21.38 18.06 -18.99
C SER A 559 21.01 19.24 -19.88
N ASP A 560 20.93 19.02 -21.19
CA ASP A 560 20.44 19.94 -22.20
C ASP A 560 18.91 19.81 -22.46
N ASP A 561 18.21 18.98 -21.69
CA ASP A 561 16.79 18.66 -21.80
C ASP A 561 16.40 17.99 -23.14
N TYR A 562 17.35 17.37 -23.85
CA TYR A 562 17.06 16.54 -25.02
C TYR A 562 17.27 15.05 -24.72
N LEU A 563 16.61 14.18 -25.49
CA LEU A 563 16.86 12.75 -25.43
C LEU A 563 18.06 12.38 -26.29
N TRP A 564 18.87 11.47 -25.76
CA TRP A 564 20.01 10.88 -26.43
C TRP A 564 19.86 9.37 -26.46
N VAL A 565 20.33 8.75 -27.55
CA VAL A 565 20.24 7.33 -27.82
C VAL A 565 21.64 6.74 -27.99
N ALA A 566 21.90 5.63 -27.32
CA ALA A 566 23.07 4.78 -27.54
C ALA A 566 22.60 3.37 -27.88
N VAL A 567 23.24 2.76 -28.87
CA VAL A 567 22.92 1.40 -29.32
C VAL A 567 24.14 0.51 -29.08
N GLN A 568 23.92 -0.66 -28.48
CA GLN A 568 24.97 -1.64 -28.27
C GLN A 568 25.59 -2.07 -29.60
N ASP A 569 26.91 -2.21 -29.67
CA ASP A 569 27.62 -2.55 -30.90
C ASP A 569 27.19 -3.93 -31.45
N LEU A 570 27.24 -4.08 -32.77
CA LEU A 570 26.80 -5.29 -33.46
C LEU A 570 27.79 -6.46 -33.32
N PHE A 571 29.08 -6.17 -33.22
CA PHE A 571 30.16 -7.17 -33.25
C PHE A 571 30.87 -7.31 -31.89
N ASP A 572 30.77 -6.30 -31.03
CA ASP A 572 31.34 -6.28 -29.70
C ASP A 572 30.25 -6.01 -28.66
N ASN A 573 29.69 -7.08 -28.10
CA ASN A 573 28.62 -6.98 -27.10
C ASN A 573 29.06 -6.31 -25.79
N THR A 574 30.33 -5.92 -25.62
CA THR A 574 30.80 -5.17 -24.44
C THR A 574 30.78 -3.65 -24.65
N LYS A 575 30.43 -3.18 -25.85
CA LYS A 575 30.49 -1.76 -26.23
C LYS A 575 29.15 -1.21 -26.68
N TYR A 576 29.05 0.10 -26.55
CA TYR A 576 27.99 0.93 -27.11
C TYR A 576 28.59 1.91 -28.10
N GLY A 577 27.81 2.27 -29.12
CA GLY A 577 28.14 3.41 -29.97
C GLY A 577 28.12 4.72 -29.19
N GLU A 578 28.58 5.79 -29.86
CA GLU A 578 28.50 7.15 -29.33
C GLU A 578 27.05 7.57 -29.04
N TRP A 579 26.88 8.46 -28.07
CA TRP A 579 25.57 9.03 -27.78
C TRP A 579 25.12 9.97 -28.88
N THR A 580 23.96 9.68 -29.44
CA THR A 580 23.37 10.40 -30.55
C THR A 580 22.11 11.14 -30.11
N GLN A 581 21.95 12.41 -30.49
CA GLN A 581 20.74 13.17 -30.14
C GLN A 581 19.54 12.60 -30.91
N LEU A 582 18.42 12.40 -30.23
CA LEU A 582 17.18 12.01 -30.89
C LEU A 582 16.64 13.19 -31.72
N VAL A 583 16.55 12.97 -33.03
CA VAL A 583 16.06 13.94 -34.01
C VAL A 583 14.99 13.30 -34.90
N ASP A 584 14.06 14.10 -35.40
CA ASP A 584 13.16 13.65 -36.47
C ASP A 584 13.94 13.61 -37.79
N SER A 585 14.21 12.42 -38.32
CA SER A 585 15.09 12.25 -39.49
C SER A 585 14.62 13.04 -40.73
N ARG A 586 13.31 13.30 -40.83
CA ARG A 586 12.70 14.02 -41.95
C ARG A 586 12.95 15.52 -41.91
N THR A 587 13.13 16.09 -40.73
CA THR A 587 13.29 17.53 -40.53
C THR A 587 14.64 17.93 -39.94
N GLY A 588 15.34 16.99 -39.31
CA GLY A 588 16.56 17.22 -38.51
C GLY A 588 16.28 17.93 -37.18
N THR A 589 15.01 18.03 -36.76
CA THR A 589 14.62 18.77 -35.56
C THR A 589 14.74 17.89 -34.33
N ALA A 590 15.39 18.40 -33.28
CA ALA A 590 15.31 17.85 -31.93
C ALA A 590 14.29 18.64 -31.11
N TYR A 591 13.59 17.98 -30.20
CA TYR A 591 12.59 18.62 -29.34
C TYR A 591 12.96 18.43 -27.87
N PRO A 592 12.88 19.50 -27.05
CA PRO A 592 13.18 19.41 -25.63
C PRO A 592 12.08 18.65 -24.88
N THR A 593 12.48 17.90 -23.86
CA THR A 593 11.61 17.03 -23.07
C THR A 593 11.55 17.46 -21.61
N SER A 594 10.36 17.39 -21.02
CA SER A 594 10.16 17.56 -19.57
C SER A 594 10.24 16.23 -18.82
N THR A 595 9.99 15.11 -19.51
CA THR A 595 10.02 13.75 -18.95
C THR A 595 11.24 12.95 -19.42
N ASP A 596 11.55 11.91 -18.67
CA ASP A 596 12.36 10.79 -19.15
C ASP A 596 11.63 10.05 -20.27
N ALA A 597 12.37 9.27 -21.05
CA ALA A 597 11.84 8.56 -22.19
C ALA A 597 11.07 7.29 -21.77
N ALA A 598 10.05 6.94 -22.53
CA ALA A 598 9.51 5.59 -22.56
C ALA A 598 9.86 4.92 -23.90
N VAL A 599 10.28 3.65 -23.84
CA VAL A 599 10.73 2.88 -24.99
C VAL A 599 9.97 1.56 -25.08
N LEU A 600 9.63 1.13 -26.30
CA LEU A 600 8.95 -0.13 -26.58
C LEU A 600 9.46 -0.70 -27.90
N ARG A 601 9.57 -2.02 -27.99
CA ARG A 601 9.65 -2.73 -29.28
C ARG A 601 8.29 -3.36 -29.55
N ASN A 602 7.61 -2.93 -30.61
CA ASN A 602 6.29 -3.48 -30.94
C ASN A 602 6.40 -4.87 -31.59
N SER A 603 5.26 -5.51 -31.80
CA SER A 603 5.15 -6.85 -32.38
C SER A 603 5.72 -6.95 -33.81
N ASP A 604 5.64 -5.88 -34.59
CA ASP A 604 6.25 -5.76 -35.92
C ASP A 604 7.77 -5.55 -35.89
N GLY A 605 8.35 -5.37 -34.70
CA GLY A 605 9.78 -5.18 -34.48
C GLY A 605 10.27 -3.74 -34.60
N TYR A 606 9.38 -2.76 -34.75
CA TYR A 606 9.75 -1.35 -34.69
C TYR A 606 10.04 -0.92 -33.26
N LEU A 607 11.02 -0.03 -33.11
CA LEU A 607 11.31 0.64 -31.86
C LEU A 607 10.51 1.93 -31.80
N LEU A 608 9.87 2.16 -30.66
CA LEU A 608 9.11 3.35 -30.35
C LEU A 608 9.77 4.06 -29.17
N ILE A 609 9.93 5.38 -29.29
CA ILE A 609 10.41 6.25 -28.22
C ILE A 609 9.38 7.37 -28.07
N ASN A 610 8.92 7.63 -26.86
CA ASN A 610 8.04 8.78 -26.59
C ASN A 610 8.42 9.52 -25.32
N PHE A 611 7.96 10.77 -25.25
CA PHE A 611 8.13 11.66 -24.10
C PHE A 611 7.13 12.82 -24.15
N VAL A 612 7.00 13.54 -23.04
CA VAL A 612 6.20 14.76 -22.95
C VAL A 612 7.13 15.98 -22.91
N GLY A 613 6.80 17.01 -23.69
CA GLY A 613 7.52 18.28 -23.72
C GLY A 613 7.10 19.24 -22.61
N PHE A 614 7.79 20.39 -22.50
CA PHE A 614 7.47 21.42 -21.49
C PHE A 614 6.10 22.10 -21.67
N ALA A 615 5.48 21.97 -22.84
CA ALA A 615 4.14 22.46 -23.14
C ALA A 615 3.06 21.37 -23.02
N ASP A 616 3.35 20.26 -22.33
CA ASP A 616 2.52 19.06 -22.22
C ASP A 616 2.23 18.37 -23.58
N GLU A 617 3.04 18.64 -24.60
CA GLU A 617 2.92 17.99 -25.91
C GLU A 617 3.53 16.59 -25.88
N LEU A 618 2.81 15.58 -26.38
CA LEU A 618 3.35 14.24 -26.54
C LEU A 618 4.13 14.14 -27.86
N TYR A 619 5.36 13.65 -27.78
CA TYR A 619 6.22 13.36 -28.93
C TYR A 619 6.41 11.86 -29.06
N VAL A 620 6.22 11.32 -30.25
CA VAL A 620 6.40 9.89 -30.55
C VAL A 620 7.30 9.71 -31.76
N TYR A 621 8.30 8.84 -31.61
CA TYR A 621 9.25 8.45 -32.63
C TYR A 621 9.12 6.96 -32.89
N ARG A 622 9.21 6.55 -34.16
CA ARG A 622 9.35 5.15 -34.58
C ARG A 622 10.65 4.99 -35.34
N SER A 623 11.30 3.83 -35.19
CA SER A 623 12.36 3.44 -36.10
C SER A 623 11.86 3.40 -37.55
N ALA A 624 12.72 3.75 -38.51
CA ALA A 624 12.43 3.74 -39.94
C ALA A 624 12.28 2.31 -40.46
N TYR A 625 13.01 1.38 -39.85
CA TYR A 625 13.02 -0.04 -40.19
C TYR A 625 12.70 -0.89 -38.97
N PRO A 626 12.00 -2.03 -39.17
CA PRO A 626 11.76 -2.99 -38.11
C PRO A 626 13.02 -3.80 -37.85
N ASP A 627 13.27 -4.09 -36.58
CA ASP A 627 14.38 -4.89 -36.09
C ASP A 627 14.09 -6.40 -36.27
N THR A 628 14.02 -6.81 -37.54
CA THR A 628 13.56 -8.14 -37.98
C THR A 628 14.73 -8.99 -38.51
N GLY A 629 15.46 -9.62 -37.59
CA GLY A 629 16.38 -10.73 -37.85
C GLY A 629 17.87 -10.38 -37.78
N PRO A 630 18.76 -11.38 -37.63
CA PRO A 630 20.20 -11.15 -37.73
C PRO A 630 20.47 -10.64 -39.15
N LEU A 631 21.25 -9.57 -39.29
CA LEU A 631 21.70 -9.08 -40.60
C LEU A 631 22.31 -10.26 -41.40
N ALA A 632 21.52 -10.86 -42.28
CA ALA A 632 22.02 -11.78 -43.27
C ALA A 632 22.95 -10.95 -44.16
N GLN A 633 24.21 -11.39 -44.25
CA GLN A 633 25.13 -10.90 -45.25
C GLN A 633 24.43 -10.86 -46.63
N SER A 634 24.63 -9.74 -47.33
CA SER A 634 24.29 -9.48 -48.73
C SER A 634 22.82 -9.14 -49.06
N GLN A 635 22.49 -7.86 -48.98
CA GLN A 635 22.12 -7.17 -50.22
C GLN A 635 23.40 -6.58 -50.80
N SER A 636 23.63 -6.79 -52.09
CA SER A 636 24.73 -6.17 -52.82
C SER A 636 24.56 -4.65 -52.79
N LEU A 637 25.19 -4.00 -51.81
CA LEU A 637 25.51 -2.58 -51.88
C LEU A 637 26.45 -2.44 -53.09
N SER A 638 26.01 -1.70 -54.10
CA SER A 638 26.92 -1.24 -55.14
C SER A 638 28.07 -0.51 -54.46
N GLU A 639 29.29 -0.82 -54.88
CA GLU A 639 30.56 -0.27 -54.40
C GLU A 639 30.45 1.27 -54.29
N GLY A 640 30.12 1.78 -53.09
CA GLY A 640 29.76 3.18 -52.86
C GLY A 640 28.92 3.46 -51.60
N ASP A 641 28.09 2.52 -51.14
CA ASP A 641 27.27 2.71 -49.94
C ASP A 641 27.83 1.90 -48.76
N GLU A 642 28.40 2.57 -47.76
CA GLU A 642 28.63 1.95 -46.45
C GLU A 642 27.26 1.65 -45.80
N PRO A 643 27.09 0.51 -45.10
CA PRO A 643 25.92 0.31 -44.25
C PRO A 643 25.89 1.46 -43.25
N ASN A 644 24.84 2.28 -43.31
CA ASN A 644 24.72 3.45 -42.45
C ASN A 644 24.56 2.98 -41.00
N THR A 645 25.68 2.88 -40.28
CA THR A 645 25.75 2.55 -38.85
C THR A 645 25.46 3.76 -37.97
N ASP A 646 24.98 4.86 -38.55
CA ASP A 646 24.67 6.08 -37.83
C ASP A 646 23.28 5.99 -37.16
N PRO A 647 23.20 5.96 -35.82
CA PRO A 647 21.92 5.96 -35.10
C PRO A 647 21.05 7.19 -35.45
N LEU A 648 21.65 8.27 -36.00
CA LEU A 648 20.97 9.52 -36.37
C LEU A 648 19.87 9.34 -37.43
N ALA A 649 19.96 8.33 -38.29
CA ALA A 649 19.00 8.11 -39.39
C ALA A 649 17.88 7.12 -39.05
N GLU A 650 17.84 6.61 -37.81
CA GLU A 650 16.93 5.52 -37.47
C GLU A 650 15.52 5.98 -37.14
N PHE A 651 15.26 7.22 -36.69
CA PHE A 651 13.96 7.58 -36.10
C PHE A 651 13.17 8.68 -36.82
N ASP A 652 11.90 8.42 -37.09
CA ASP A 652 10.90 9.38 -37.60
C ASP A 652 9.89 9.71 -36.51
N GLY A 653 9.69 10.99 -36.18
CA GLY A 653 8.76 11.39 -35.12
C GLY A 653 8.19 12.80 -35.28
N HIS A 654 7.06 13.07 -34.65
CA HIS A 654 6.38 14.38 -34.66
C HIS A 654 5.71 14.68 -33.33
N ALA A 655 5.50 15.97 -33.06
CA ALA A 655 4.58 16.42 -32.02
C ALA A 655 3.16 15.94 -32.36
N VAL A 656 2.48 15.36 -31.39
CA VAL A 656 1.13 14.89 -31.57
C VAL A 656 0.18 15.88 -30.91
N THR A 657 -0.60 16.60 -31.72
CA THR A 657 -1.47 17.68 -31.23
C THR A 657 -2.56 17.15 -30.31
N LEU A 658 -2.56 17.60 -29.05
CA LEU A 658 -3.60 17.34 -28.07
C LEU A 658 -4.91 18.02 -28.49
N THR A 659 -5.76 17.32 -29.24
CA THR A 659 -7.13 17.75 -29.51
C THR A 659 -8.07 16.78 -28.84
N GLU A 660 -8.86 17.29 -27.90
CA GLU A 660 -9.83 16.51 -27.16
C GLU A 660 -10.89 15.94 -28.10
N THR A 661 -11.08 14.62 -28.08
CA THR A 661 -12.27 13.99 -28.69
C THR A 661 -13.37 13.92 -27.65
N GLY A 662 -14.47 14.64 -27.92
CA GLY A 662 -15.65 14.69 -27.07
C GLY A 662 -16.54 13.47 -27.15
#